data_AF-S9SNV6-F1
#
_entry.id   AF-S9SNV6-F1
#
_cell.length_a   1.000
_cell.length_b   1.000
_cell.length_c   1.000
_cell.angle_alpha   90.00
_cell.angle_beta   90.00
_cell.angle_gamma   90.00
#
_symmetry.space_group_name_H-M   'P 1'
#
loop_
_entity.id
_entity.type
_entity.pdbx_description
1 polymer ?
#
loop_
_entity_poly.entity_id
_entity_poly.type
_entity_poly.pdbx_seq_one_letter_code
_entity_poly.pdbx_strand_id
1 'polypeptide(L)'
;MKGDFSRQTFDRRKHYSGVLMQQGRVQLDADWNEQQAIAKYHELTENSDVIGTAGAPIEEAGFAICAYDDKLLIGGGRYYVDGLLCENEATIDYMQQPDFPNPTDPSAILSNQSLGIVYLDSWQRHLTALDDPAIREQALGADGPDTTTRLKTVWQVKIMSVKPDFCSLITALEKVESDLNNFMKKNPTLNKFNKTLTGIVTAILAFRTGKDTDQLEKIIEIYSQTINACIRCLRTLQSAQSKDAIHSIRDNIEKQILLLLGSFLALEANLCKQDFTEWNNMIVEPERFLNARTQPSTSTCDPCQLPPTAGYQRLENQLYRVEILQGGDPAQDTVTFVWSRDNGSVVTSIVTPVTAGATEVTVASLGPDTELGFAKSQLVEITDDTLELSSKPGQLVTIMDINPASLQVAFDKALDNNYTVQPKMRRWDGTGNVTLGNWIELEDGIQIRFSGGNYKTGDYWLIPARTASGQIEWPSNSDGTPLAQPPMGIKHHYSRLALVWSDNDRQLPHEDPSSLNGRKTEQSRLLESPPVSVHASPMGLSYKLLSQIDTSIVEKELSQGLLGMLSSVKEPQSGIFKVLDCRAIFSSLTAAQPSALHVLETSWKNDYIHHREQLYGLDIVFDGKPDRNSLLNGITVIVTLLDGEITHTLPGEIEVMDYIIRWRFQKPLGTRNNDFIKTLEETSDHPKLVRVTLKGHAIWRIDDCSHHIERLHSQQGRRTYLDGQTFGMPGVPTYLPIDVKILSMSGYPPTPSEPLETTEPSYRIPIDLHFPSGAGERASDFESWFYIQ
;
A
#
# COMPACT_ATOMS: atom_id res chain seq x y z
N MET A 1 6.93 23.03 -11.92
CA MET A 1 7.06 24.16 -10.96
C MET A 1 7.00 25.45 -11.76
N LYS A 2 6.04 26.34 -11.48
CA LYS A 2 5.78 27.61 -12.20
C LYS A 2 5.95 28.81 -11.26
N GLY A 3 7.18 29.02 -10.79
CA GLY A 3 7.57 30.11 -9.89
C GLY A 3 8.78 30.86 -10.46
N ASP A 4 8.98 32.10 -10.00
CA ASP A 4 10.12 32.92 -10.42
C ASP A 4 11.42 32.37 -9.80
N PHE A 5 12.36 31.96 -10.66
CA PHE A 5 13.62 31.30 -10.30
C PHE A 5 14.71 31.72 -11.29
N SER A 6 15.95 31.91 -10.84
CA SER A 6 17.06 32.28 -11.74
C SER A 6 17.47 31.15 -12.69
N ARG A 7 17.42 29.89 -12.18
CA ARG A 7 17.74 28.62 -12.86
C ARG A 7 17.59 27.43 -11.91
N GLN A 8 17.73 26.23 -12.46
CA GLN A 8 17.92 24.97 -11.73
C GLN A 8 19.25 24.35 -12.18
N THR A 9 20.20 24.12 -11.26
CA THR A 9 21.60 23.74 -11.59
C THR A 9 22.00 22.31 -11.24
N PHE A 10 21.15 21.60 -10.49
CA PHE A 10 21.37 20.22 -10.06
C PHE A 10 21.60 19.28 -11.25
N ASP A 11 22.70 18.52 -11.18
CA ASP A 11 23.03 17.48 -12.15
C ASP A 11 23.59 16.25 -11.41
N ARG A 12 22.78 15.18 -11.33
CA ARG A 12 23.15 13.92 -10.67
C ARG A 12 24.50 13.36 -11.12
N ARG A 13 24.94 13.63 -12.35
CA ARG A 13 26.20 13.12 -12.92
C ARG A 13 27.46 13.74 -12.29
N LYS A 14 27.30 14.84 -11.55
CA LYS A 14 28.39 15.51 -10.81
C LYS A 14 28.64 14.90 -9.43
N HIS A 15 27.70 14.10 -8.92
CA HIS A 15 27.74 13.45 -7.59
C HIS A 15 27.98 14.45 -6.42
N TYR A 16 27.38 15.64 -6.50
CA TYR A 16 27.40 16.61 -5.40
C TYR A 16 26.44 16.18 -4.29
N SER A 17 26.92 16.15 -3.04
CA SER A 17 26.15 15.81 -1.84
C SER A 17 25.65 17.05 -1.05
N GLY A 18 25.99 18.26 -1.48
CA GLY A 18 25.47 19.49 -0.88
C GLY A 18 26.14 20.76 -1.40
N VAL A 19 25.64 21.91 -0.94
CA VAL A 19 26.08 23.26 -1.32
C VAL A 19 26.58 24.01 -0.08
N LEU A 20 27.73 24.67 -0.18
CA LEU A 20 28.38 25.34 0.96
C LEU A 20 28.47 26.85 0.75
N MET A 21 27.85 27.62 1.66
CA MET A 21 27.98 29.08 1.70
C MET A 21 29.44 29.50 1.93
N GLN A 22 29.91 30.49 1.18
CA GLN A 22 31.26 31.04 1.31
C GLN A 22 31.22 32.45 1.91
N GLN A 23 32.10 32.71 2.89
CA GLN A 23 32.15 33.96 3.62
C GLN A 23 32.32 35.16 2.66
N GLY A 24 31.44 36.17 2.79
CA GLY A 24 31.51 37.40 2.01
C GLY A 24 31.07 37.27 0.55
N ARG A 25 30.44 36.17 0.14
CA ARG A 25 29.84 36.02 -1.20
C ARG A 25 28.33 36.24 -1.17
N VAL A 26 27.78 36.61 -2.33
CA VAL A 26 26.34 36.72 -2.58
C VAL A 26 25.70 35.33 -2.53
N GLN A 27 24.52 35.23 -1.92
CA GLN A 27 23.67 34.03 -1.95
C GLN A 27 22.72 34.10 -3.15
N LEU A 28 22.46 32.99 -3.82
CA LEU A 28 21.50 32.89 -4.92
C LEU A 28 20.39 31.89 -4.60
N ASP A 29 19.19 32.12 -5.15
CA ASP A 29 18.07 31.18 -5.11
C ASP A 29 18.46 29.81 -5.70
N ALA A 30 19.24 29.83 -6.78
CA ALA A 30 19.74 28.64 -7.45
C ALA A 30 20.58 27.73 -6.54
N ASP A 31 21.37 28.31 -5.63
CA ASP A 31 22.23 27.54 -4.70
C ASP A 31 21.38 26.81 -3.64
N TRP A 32 20.31 27.44 -3.15
CA TRP A 32 19.35 26.83 -2.24
C TRP A 32 18.50 25.77 -2.97
N ASN A 33 18.01 26.08 -4.17
CA ASN A 33 17.26 25.15 -5.02
C ASN A 33 18.08 23.88 -5.36
N GLU A 34 19.37 24.03 -5.68
CA GLU A 34 20.26 22.89 -5.92
C GLU A 34 20.47 22.05 -4.66
N GLN A 35 20.60 22.64 -3.47
CA GLN A 35 20.67 21.89 -2.22
C GLN A 35 19.38 21.09 -1.93
N GLN A 36 18.20 21.66 -2.20
CA GLN A 36 16.94 20.92 -2.07
C GLN A 36 16.84 19.76 -3.08
N ALA A 37 17.24 19.99 -4.33
CA ALA A 37 17.24 18.97 -5.37
C ALA A 37 18.22 17.82 -5.08
N ILE A 38 19.41 18.13 -4.54
CA ILE A 38 20.39 17.13 -4.07
C ILE A 38 19.81 16.30 -2.92
N ALA A 39 19.25 16.95 -1.88
CA ALA A 39 18.71 16.26 -0.71
C ALA A 39 17.57 15.32 -1.10
N LYS A 40 16.61 15.79 -1.91
CA LYS A 40 15.52 14.96 -2.44
C LYS A 40 16.02 13.80 -3.31
N TYR A 41 17.06 14.01 -4.13
CA TYR A 41 17.61 12.92 -4.94
C TYR A 41 18.22 11.82 -4.07
N HIS A 42 18.93 12.19 -3.00
CA HIS A 42 19.42 11.26 -1.99
C HIS A 42 18.27 10.53 -1.30
N GLU A 43 17.31 11.25 -0.71
CA GLU A 43 16.16 10.68 0.00
C GLU A 43 15.39 9.65 -0.83
N LEU A 44 15.01 9.99 -2.07
CA LEU A 44 14.26 9.06 -2.94
C LEU A 44 15.09 7.83 -3.34
N THR A 45 16.40 8.00 -3.59
CA THR A 45 17.29 6.89 -3.94
C THR A 45 17.49 5.96 -2.73
N GLU A 46 17.78 6.53 -1.56
CA GLU A 46 18.03 5.78 -0.32
C GLU A 46 16.77 5.04 0.15
N ASN A 47 15.59 5.68 0.08
CA ASN A 47 14.31 5.01 0.35
C ASN A 47 14.05 3.87 -0.65
N SER A 48 14.28 4.10 -1.96
CA SER A 48 14.07 3.07 -2.99
C SER A 48 15.04 1.89 -2.90
N ASP A 49 16.29 2.11 -2.50
CA ASP A 49 17.31 1.07 -2.33
C ASP A 49 17.06 0.23 -1.05
N VAL A 50 16.46 0.82 0.00
CA VAL A 50 16.16 0.15 1.28
C VAL A 50 14.80 -0.55 1.28
N ILE A 51 13.78 0.05 0.69
CA ILE A 51 12.39 -0.46 0.68
C ILE A 51 12.11 -1.32 -0.57
N GLY A 52 12.78 -1.01 -1.69
CA GLY A 52 12.39 -1.47 -3.02
C GLY A 52 11.40 -0.50 -3.69
N THR A 53 10.82 -0.92 -4.82
CA THR A 53 9.96 -0.06 -5.66
C THR A 53 8.67 0.39 -4.97
N ALA A 54 8.15 -0.35 -3.99
CA ALA A 54 7.04 0.10 -3.15
C ALA A 54 6.92 -0.70 -1.85
N GLY A 55 6.30 -0.10 -0.82
CA GLY A 55 5.91 -0.83 0.38
C GLY A 55 5.33 0.03 1.51
N ALA A 56 4.78 -0.63 2.53
CA ALA A 56 4.26 -0.01 3.76
C ALA A 56 5.03 -0.46 5.01
N PRO A 57 5.30 0.43 6.00
CA PRO A 57 5.83 0.02 7.29
C PRO A 57 4.77 -0.75 8.10
N ILE A 58 5.09 -1.92 8.66
CA ILE A 58 4.13 -2.82 9.36
C ILE A 58 3.29 -2.09 10.42
N GLU A 59 3.92 -1.21 11.20
CA GLU A 59 3.33 -0.55 12.36
C GLU A 59 2.35 0.58 11.97
N GLU A 60 2.43 1.07 10.73
CA GLU A 60 1.63 2.20 10.21
C GLU A 60 1.23 1.93 8.73
N ALA A 61 0.81 0.70 8.43
CA ALA A 61 0.71 0.19 7.05
C ALA A 61 -0.47 0.76 6.24
N GLY A 62 -0.32 1.99 5.74
CA GLY A 62 -1.36 2.74 5.03
C GLY A 62 -1.70 2.24 3.63
N PHE A 63 -2.78 2.80 3.08
CA PHE A 63 -3.29 2.51 1.74
C PHE A 63 -3.75 1.05 1.54
N ALA A 64 -4.09 0.37 2.64
CA ALA A 64 -4.81 -0.90 2.61
C ALA A 64 -6.19 -0.70 1.95
N ILE A 65 -6.57 -1.58 1.01
CA ILE A 65 -7.89 -1.51 0.37
C ILE A 65 -8.82 -2.51 1.06
N CYS A 66 -10.00 -2.07 1.47
CA CYS A 66 -11.00 -2.90 2.13
C CYS A 66 -12.39 -2.67 1.53
N ALA A 67 -13.20 -3.73 1.40
CA ALA A 67 -14.61 -3.61 1.04
C ALA A 67 -15.48 -3.57 2.29
N TYR A 68 -16.40 -2.61 2.38
CA TYR A 68 -17.36 -2.48 3.48
C TYR A 68 -18.61 -1.73 3.01
N ASP A 69 -19.81 -2.24 3.31
CA ASP A 69 -21.10 -1.61 2.96
C ASP A 69 -21.16 -1.18 1.48
N ASP A 70 -20.79 -2.11 0.59
CA ASP A 70 -20.66 -1.95 -0.86
C ASP A 70 -19.78 -0.77 -1.35
N LYS A 71 -18.92 -0.24 -0.47
CA LYS A 71 -17.88 0.75 -0.77
C LYS A 71 -16.48 0.14 -0.71
N LEU A 72 -15.53 0.84 -1.31
CA LEU A 72 -14.09 0.62 -1.10
C LEU A 72 -13.54 1.70 -0.16
N LEU A 73 -12.83 1.26 0.88
CA LEU A 73 -12.15 2.11 1.84
C LEU A 73 -10.63 2.04 1.62
N ILE A 74 -9.96 3.16 1.85
CA ILE A 74 -8.50 3.34 1.77
C ILE A 74 -7.99 3.57 3.19
N GLY A 75 -7.18 2.65 3.71
CA GLY A 75 -6.67 2.68 5.09
C GLY A 75 -5.71 3.83 5.37
N GLY A 76 -5.79 4.40 6.57
CA GLY A 76 -4.82 5.38 7.08
C GLY A 76 -3.44 4.77 7.37
N GLY A 77 -2.40 5.60 7.33
CA GLY A 77 -1.00 5.23 7.54
C GLY A 77 -0.07 5.73 6.42
N ARG A 78 1.14 5.15 6.36
CA ARG A 78 2.21 5.49 5.42
C ARG A 78 2.36 4.45 4.31
N TYR A 79 2.81 4.90 3.13
CA TYR A 79 3.21 4.04 2.01
C TYR A 79 4.28 4.72 1.16
N TYR A 80 5.21 3.95 0.59
CA TYR A 80 6.29 4.45 -0.26
C TYR A 80 6.15 3.90 -1.70
N VAL A 81 6.44 4.74 -2.69
CA VAL A 81 6.51 4.36 -4.13
C VAL A 81 7.74 4.99 -4.77
N ASP A 82 8.66 4.19 -5.33
CA ASP A 82 9.98 4.63 -5.83
C ASP A 82 10.72 5.56 -4.84
N GLY A 83 10.57 5.27 -3.54
CA GLY A 83 11.11 6.07 -2.44
C GLY A 83 10.30 7.32 -2.03
N LEU A 84 9.26 7.70 -2.77
CA LEU A 84 8.36 8.82 -2.45
C LEU A 84 7.38 8.43 -1.34
N LEU A 85 7.44 9.12 -0.20
CA LEU A 85 6.52 8.95 0.93
C LEU A 85 5.13 9.54 0.62
N CYS A 86 4.10 8.71 0.73
CA CYS A 86 2.69 9.06 0.75
C CYS A 86 2.11 8.81 2.15
N GLU A 87 1.35 9.76 2.68
CA GLU A 87 0.72 9.68 4.00
C GLU A 87 -0.78 9.91 3.88
N ASN A 88 -1.58 9.10 4.58
CA ASN A 88 -3.03 9.22 4.67
C ASN A 88 -3.44 9.21 6.15
N GLU A 89 -3.94 10.34 6.67
CA GLU A 89 -4.16 10.54 8.12
C GLU A 89 -5.21 9.59 8.73
N ALA A 90 -6.16 9.09 7.94
CA ALA A 90 -7.27 8.28 8.43
C ALA A 90 -7.78 7.31 7.35
N THR A 91 -8.55 6.31 7.75
CA THR A 91 -9.26 5.46 6.80
C THR A 91 -10.42 6.26 6.17
N ILE A 92 -10.44 6.36 4.84
CA ILE A 92 -11.43 7.16 4.09
C ILE A 92 -12.17 6.34 3.03
N ASP A 93 -13.30 6.85 2.57
CA ASP A 93 -14.04 6.35 1.40
C ASP A 93 -13.28 6.69 0.11
N TYR A 94 -13.17 5.74 -0.83
CA TYR A 94 -12.55 5.93 -2.15
C TYR A 94 -13.13 7.14 -2.93
N MET A 95 -14.40 7.47 -2.71
CA MET A 95 -15.07 8.62 -3.34
C MET A 95 -14.78 9.96 -2.66
N GLN A 96 -14.05 9.98 -1.54
CA GLN A 96 -13.79 11.15 -0.68
C GLN A 96 -12.30 11.50 -0.55
N GLN A 97 -11.48 11.07 -1.52
CA GLN A 97 -10.04 11.34 -1.54
C GLN A 97 -9.73 12.84 -1.68
N PRO A 98 -8.81 13.41 -0.88
CA PRO A 98 -8.61 14.86 -0.80
C PRO A 98 -8.07 15.49 -2.08
N ASP A 99 -7.21 14.77 -2.82
CA ASP A 99 -6.57 15.25 -4.04
C ASP A 99 -7.07 14.53 -5.31
N PHE A 100 -8.13 13.72 -5.25
CA PHE A 100 -8.76 13.12 -6.45
C PHE A 100 -10.18 13.67 -6.67
N PRO A 101 -10.33 14.86 -7.29
CA PRO A 101 -11.64 15.47 -7.47
C PRO A 101 -12.46 14.75 -8.54
N ASN A 102 -13.65 14.29 -8.17
CA ASN A 102 -14.57 13.48 -8.97
C ASN A 102 -14.03 12.08 -9.36
N PRO A 103 -13.78 11.17 -8.40
CA PRO A 103 -13.42 9.79 -8.71
C PRO A 103 -14.52 9.06 -9.49
N THR A 104 -14.15 8.20 -10.44
CA THR A 104 -15.10 7.31 -11.12
C THR A 104 -15.52 6.17 -10.18
N ASP A 105 -16.83 5.94 -10.06
CA ASP A 105 -17.43 4.88 -9.25
C ASP A 105 -16.82 3.48 -9.56
N PRO A 106 -16.27 2.75 -8.57
CA PRO A 106 -15.75 1.39 -8.76
C PRO A 106 -16.73 0.43 -9.44
N SER A 107 -18.02 0.55 -9.15
CA SER A 107 -19.10 -0.28 -9.70
C SER A 107 -19.26 -0.09 -11.21
N ALA A 108 -19.05 1.14 -11.69
CA ALA A 108 -19.09 1.45 -13.12
C ALA A 108 -17.87 0.87 -13.85
N ILE A 109 -16.68 0.94 -13.24
CA ILE A 109 -15.42 0.42 -13.78
C ILE A 109 -15.47 -1.12 -13.89
N LEU A 110 -16.06 -1.78 -12.89
CA LEU A 110 -16.10 -3.26 -12.77
C LEU A 110 -17.41 -3.88 -13.29
N SER A 111 -18.25 -3.08 -13.97
CA SER A 111 -19.62 -3.42 -14.38
C SER A 111 -19.76 -4.72 -15.20
N ASN A 112 -18.72 -5.12 -15.94
CA ASN A 112 -18.68 -6.37 -16.71
C ASN A 112 -17.98 -7.53 -15.97
N GLN A 113 -18.11 -7.60 -14.64
CA GLN A 113 -17.51 -8.64 -13.77
C GLN A 113 -15.97 -8.74 -13.91
N SER A 114 -15.31 -7.67 -14.34
CA SER A 114 -13.89 -7.67 -14.63
C SER A 114 -13.02 -7.67 -13.37
N LEU A 115 -11.77 -8.12 -13.52
CA LEU A 115 -10.74 -7.91 -12.50
C LEU A 115 -10.28 -6.45 -12.57
N GLY A 116 -10.17 -5.80 -11.43
CA GLY A 116 -9.56 -4.47 -11.30
C GLY A 116 -8.23 -4.52 -10.57
N ILE A 117 -7.22 -3.80 -11.06
CA ILE A 117 -6.09 -3.37 -10.23
C ILE A 117 -6.51 -2.09 -9.53
N VAL A 118 -6.46 -2.09 -8.20
CA VAL A 118 -6.47 -0.88 -7.38
C VAL A 118 -5.02 -0.43 -7.18
N TYR A 119 -4.70 0.79 -7.59
CA TYR A 119 -3.33 1.30 -7.59
C TYR A 119 -3.22 2.69 -7.00
N LEU A 120 -2.05 2.98 -6.46
CA LEU A 120 -1.62 4.30 -6.04
C LEU A 120 -0.93 4.99 -7.21
N ASP A 121 -1.39 6.20 -7.54
CA ASP A 121 -0.72 7.16 -8.41
C ASP A 121 -0.26 8.31 -7.52
N SER A 122 1.05 8.62 -7.52
CA SER A 122 1.64 9.58 -6.59
C SER A 122 2.68 10.46 -7.27
N TRP A 123 2.72 11.75 -6.93
CA TRP A 123 3.63 12.72 -7.52
C TRP A 123 3.86 13.92 -6.59
N GLN A 124 4.68 14.89 -7.01
CA GLN A 124 4.81 16.16 -6.29
C GLN A 124 4.16 17.32 -7.05
N ARG A 125 3.11 17.90 -6.46
CA ARG A 125 2.45 19.12 -6.93
C ARG A 125 3.22 20.34 -6.41
N HIS A 126 3.37 21.36 -7.25
CA HIS A 126 3.94 22.65 -6.87
C HIS A 126 2.82 23.57 -6.39
N LEU A 127 2.97 24.16 -5.20
CA LEU A 127 1.98 25.03 -4.57
C LEU A 127 2.56 26.43 -4.32
N THR A 128 1.74 27.44 -4.52
CA THR A 128 2.03 28.87 -4.37
C THR A 128 1.12 29.49 -3.30
N ALA A 129 1.34 30.75 -2.96
CA ALA A 129 0.44 31.53 -2.11
C ALA A 129 -0.99 31.72 -2.66
N LEU A 130 -1.29 31.23 -3.88
CA LEU A 130 -2.65 31.16 -4.45
C LEU A 130 -3.35 29.82 -4.20
N ASP A 131 -2.58 28.75 -3.90
CA ASP A 131 -3.08 27.41 -3.64
C ASP A 131 -3.21 27.13 -2.13
N ASP A 132 -2.34 27.76 -1.34
CA ASP A 132 -2.42 27.85 0.13
C ASP A 132 -1.97 29.26 0.58
N PRO A 133 -2.91 30.14 0.98
CA PRO A 133 -2.59 31.48 1.48
C PRO A 133 -1.69 31.50 2.73
N ALA A 134 -1.61 30.40 3.49
CA ALA A 134 -0.75 30.33 4.68
C ALA A 134 0.76 30.27 4.35
N ILE A 135 1.13 30.10 3.07
CA ILE A 135 2.52 30.17 2.58
C ILE A 135 3.10 31.60 2.66
N ARG A 136 2.26 32.64 2.68
CA ARG A 136 2.68 34.05 2.82
C ARG A 136 3.28 34.34 4.20
N GLU A 137 4.12 35.36 4.28
CA GLU A 137 4.63 35.87 5.57
C GLU A 137 3.51 36.57 6.38
N GLN A 138 2.78 35.77 7.17
CA GLN A 138 1.64 36.20 7.98
C GLN A 138 1.97 37.29 9.00
N ALA A 139 3.23 37.38 9.48
CA ALA A 139 3.65 38.42 10.41
C ALA A 139 3.64 39.83 9.78
N LEU A 140 3.58 39.93 8.45
CA LEU A 140 3.44 41.17 7.69
C LEU A 140 2.01 41.44 7.22
N GLY A 141 1.03 40.63 7.63
CA GLY A 141 -0.39 40.79 7.36
C GLY A 141 -0.96 39.76 6.37
N ALA A 142 -2.26 39.86 6.07
CA ALA A 142 -2.95 38.94 5.15
C ALA A 142 -2.38 39.00 3.72
N ASP A 143 -2.05 40.22 3.26
CA ASP A 143 -1.36 40.47 1.98
C ASP A 143 0.18 40.41 2.12
N GLY A 144 0.69 39.70 3.12
CA GLY A 144 2.12 39.50 3.35
C GLY A 144 2.84 38.97 2.10
N PRO A 145 4.14 39.29 1.92
CA PRO A 145 4.87 38.95 0.71
C PRO A 145 4.88 37.43 0.48
N ASP A 146 4.74 37.04 -0.79
CA ASP A 146 5.19 35.71 -1.22
C ASP A 146 6.73 35.72 -1.22
N THR A 147 7.32 34.61 -0.78
CA THR A 147 8.76 34.49 -0.55
C THR A 147 9.32 33.16 -1.04
N THR A 148 8.53 32.09 -0.91
CA THR A 148 8.95 30.71 -1.19
C THR A 148 7.73 29.84 -1.47
N THR A 149 7.73 29.12 -2.58
CA THR A 149 6.70 28.12 -2.90
C THR A 149 6.89 26.81 -2.12
N ARG A 150 5.95 25.85 -2.25
CA ARG A 150 6.05 24.51 -1.65
C ARG A 150 5.96 23.40 -2.70
N LEU A 151 6.44 22.21 -2.33
CA LEU A 151 6.11 20.95 -3.02
C LEU A 151 5.28 20.11 -2.05
N LYS A 152 4.10 19.68 -2.47
CA LYS A 152 3.24 18.74 -1.76
C LYS A 152 3.32 17.39 -2.47
N THR A 153 3.58 16.30 -1.73
CA THR A 153 3.29 14.96 -2.28
C THR A 153 1.77 14.80 -2.38
N VAL A 154 1.31 14.54 -3.59
CA VAL A 154 -0.09 14.25 -3.91
C VAL A 154 -0.20 12.78 -4.21
N TRP A 155 -1.31 12.17 -3.78
CA TRP A 155 -1.65 10.79 -4.09
C TRP A 155 -3.11 10.68 -4.53
N GLN A 156 -3.37 9.71 -5.40
CA GLN A 156 -4.69 9.31 -5.84
C GLN A 156 -4.73 7.78 -5.94
N VAL A 157 -5.65 7.14 -5.22
CA VAL A 157 -5.99 5.73 -5.42
C VAL A 157 -6.99 5.64 -6.57
N LYS A 158 -6.66 4.81 -7.56
CA LYS A 158 -7.39 4.62 -8.81
C LYS A 158 -7.65 3.15 -9.08
N ILE A 159 -8.60 2.85 -9.96
CA ILE A 159 -8.93 1.49 -10.39
C ILE A 159 -8.81 1.38 -11.90
N MET A 160 -8.16 0.31 -12.37
CA MET A 160 -8.04 -0.06 -13.78
C MET A 160 -8.60 -1.46 -13.98
N SER A 161 -9.59 -1.61 -14.88
CA SER A 161 -10.03 -2.93 -15.34
C SER A 161 -8.93 -3.60 -16.16
N VAL A 162 -8.62 -4.86 -15.87
CA VAL A 162 -7.57 -5.66 -16.52
C VAL A 162 -8.05 -7.06 -16.89
N LYS A 163 -7.37 -7.68 -17.87
CA LYS A 163 -7.56 -9.10 -18.23
C LYS A 163 -6.49 -9.97 -17.54
N PRO A 164 -6.88 -10.97 -16.73
CA PRO A 164 -5.93 -11.95 -16.21
C PRO A 164 -5.42 -12.85 -17.34
N ASP A 165 -4.14 -13.21 -17.32
CA ASP A 165 -3.65 -14.32 -18.15
C ASP A 165 -4.08 -15.65 -17.53
N PHE A 166 -4.69 -16.49 -18.37
CA PHE A 166 -5.20 -17.81 -18.00
C PHE A 166 -4.47 -18.96 -18.70
N CYS A 167 -3.35 -18.70 -19.38
CA CYS A 167 -2.57 -19.74 -20.08
C CYS A 167 -2.22 -20.93 -19.17
N SER A 168 -1.89 -20.68 -17.90
CA SER A 168 -1.61 -21.74 -16.91
C SER A 168 -2.81 -22.67 -16.67
N LEU A 169 -4.03 -22.12 -16.64
CA LEU A 169 -5.28 -22.87 -16.49
C LEU A 169 -5.67 -23.61 -17.78
N ILE A 170 -5.39 -23.02 -18.94
CA ILE A 170 -5.62 -23.63 -20.25
C ILE A 170 -4.66 -24.82 -20.43
N THR A 171 -3.38 -24.68 -20.09
CA THR A 171 -2.40 -25.79 -20.10
C THR A 171 -2.75 -26.91 -19.12
N ALA A 172 -3.37 -26.60 -17.97
CA ALA A 172 -3.90 -27.63 -17.08
C ALA A 172 -5.07 -28.39 -17.71
N LEU A 173 -6.02 -27.70 -18.35
CA LEU A 173 -7.11 -28.33 -19.12
C LEU A 173 -6.58 -29.19 -20.29
N GLU A 174 -5.57 -28.71 -21.02
CA GLU A 174 -4.89 -29.46 -22.08
C GLU A 174 -4.26 -30.77 -21.58
N LYS A 175 -3.66 -30.72 -20.39
CA LYS A 175 -3.06 -31.90 -19.77
C LYS A 175 -4.14 -32.90 -19.34
N VAL A 176 -5.25 -32.44 -18.76
CA VAL A 176 -6.41 -33.30 -18.44
C VAL A 176 -6.97 -33.94 -19.72
N GLU A 177 -7.15 -33.16 -20.79
CA GLU A 177 -7.63 -33.65 -22.09
C GLU A 177 -6.71 -34.74 -22.66
N SER A 178 -5.39 -34.51 -22.63
CA SER A 178 -4.37 -35.46 -23.09
C SER A 178 -4.34 -36.74 -22.25
N ASP A 179 -4.31 -36.62 -20.92
CA ASP A 179 -4.25 -37.75 -20.00
C ASP A 179 -5.52 -38.61 -20.09
N LEU A 180 -6.71 -38.01 -20.15
CA LEU A 180 -7.97 -38.74 -20.35
C LEU A 180 -8.02 -39.46 -21.71
N ASN A 181 -7.56 -38.81 -22.79
CA ASN A 181 -7.43 -39.45 -24.10
C ASN A 181 -6.46 -40.64 -24.08
N ASN A 182 -5.32 -40.51 -23.40
CA ASN A 182 -4.33 -41.57 -23.27
C ASN A 182 -4.82 -42.71 -22.35
N PHE A 183 -5.60 -42.40 -21.32
CA PHE A 183 -6.28 -43.38 -20.47
C PHE A 183 -7.32 -44.18 -21.27
N MET A 184 -8.18 -43.53 -22.06
CA MET A 184 -9.18 -44.21 -22.90
C MET A 184 -8.53 -45.15 -23.92
N LYS A 185 -7.45 -44.70 -24.59
CA LYS A 185 -6.67 -45.52 -25.54
C LYS A 185 -6.08 -46.78 -24.89
N LYS A 186 -5.64 -46.70 -23.63
CA LYS A 186 -5.11 -47.84 -22.86
C LYS A 186 -6.19 -48.81 -22.38
N ASN A 187 -7.44 -48.36 -22.27
CA ASN A 187 -8.55 -49.14 -21.69
C ASN A 187 -9.76 -49.24 -22.64
N PRO A 188 -9.61 -49.81 -23.86
CA PRO A 188 -10.67 -49.84 -24.87
C PRO A 188 -11.90 -50.67 -24.47
N THR A 189 -11.77 -51.57 -23.49
CA THR A 189 -12.87 -52.41 -22.99
C THR A 189 -13.87 -51.65 -22.09
N LEU A 190 -13.51 -50.46 -21.59
CA LEU A 190 -14.32 -49.68 -20.63
C LEU A 190 -15.41 -48.82 -21.31
N ASN A 191 -16.13 -49.35 -22.31
CA ASN A 191 -17.06 -48.62 -23.18
C ASN A 191 -18.01 -47.63 -22.46
N LYS A 192 -18.57 -48.00 -21.30
CA LYS A 192 -19.47 -47.11 -20.51
C LYS A 192 -18.74 -45.89 -19.96
N PHE A 193 -17.51 -46.06 -19.45
CA PHE A 193 -16.68 -45.00 -18.90
C PHE A 193 -16.07 -44.13 -20.01
N ASN A 194 -15.59 -44.77 -21.09
CA ASN A 194 -15.03 -44.08 -22.25
C ASN A 194 -16.05 -43.12 -22.87
N LYS A 195 -17.36 -43.46 -22.89
CA LYS A 195 -18.42 -42.52 -23.32
C LYS A 195 -18.51 -41.26 -22.44
N THR A 196 -18.42 -41.40 -21.12
CA THR A 196 -18.43 -40.25 -20.20
C THR A 196 -17.17 -39.40 -20.36
N LEU A 197 -15.98 -40.03 -20.39
CA LEU A 197 -14.70 -39.33 -20.57
C LEU A 197 -14.59 -38.62 -21.93
N THR A 198 -15.16 -39.20 -22.99
CA THR A 198 -15.28 -38.52 -24.30
C THR A 198 -16.06 -37.22 -24.19
N GLY A 199 -17.14 -37.20 -23.40
CA GLY A 199 -17.91 -35.98 -23.14
C GLY A 199 -17.10 -34.88 -22.45
N ILE A 200 -16.24 -35.25 -21.50
CA ILE A 200 -15.31 -34.32 -20.82
C ILE A 200 -14.31 -33.74 -21.83
N VAL A 201 -13.65 -34.60 -22.59
CA VAL A 201 -12.70 -34.21 -23.64
C VAL A 201 -13.35 -33.30 -24.68
N THR A 202 -14.58 -33.57 -25.10
CA THR A 202 -15.33 -32.71 -26.03
C THR A 202 -15.67 -31.35 -25.43
N ALA A 203 -16.02 -31.26 -24.15
CA ALA A 203 -16.28 -29.98 -23.48
C ALA A 203 -15.01 -29.13 -23.35
N ILE A 204 -13.88 -29.74 -22.95
CA ILE A 204 -12.58 -29.06 -22.87
C ILE A 204 -12.15 -28.54 -24.25
N LEU A 205 -12.24 -29.38 -25.29
CA LEU A 205 -11.94 -28.98 -26.67
C LEU A 205 -12.83 -27.82 -27.13
N ALA A 206 -14.14 -27.91 -26.90
CA ALA A 206 -15.08 -26.86 -27.28
C ALA A 206 -14.72 -25.51 -26.64
N PHE A 207 -14.44 -25.49 -25.33
CA PHE A 207 -13.97 -24.30 -24.62
C PHE A 207 -12.66 -23.76 -25.20
N ARG A 208 -11.64 -24.61 -25.39
CA ARG A 208 -10.33 -24.22 -25.97
C ARG A 208 -10.43 -23.64 -27.38
N THR A 209 -11.46 -24.02 -28.14
CA THR A 209 -11.75 -23.48 -29.49
C THR A 209 -12.78 -22.34 -29.51
N GLY A 210 -13.26 -21.91 -28.34
CA GLY A 210 -14.23 -20.83 -28.18
C GLY A 210 -13.63 -19.44 -28.36
N LYS A 211 -14.45 -18.40 -28.14
CA LYS A 211 -14.02 -16.99 -28.16
C LYS A 211 -13.70 -16.42 -26.79
N ASP A 212 -14.32 -16.97 -25.75
CA ASP A 212 -14.41 -16.37 -24.41
C ASP A 212 -13.43 -17.01 -23.41
N THR A 213 -12.25 -17.41 -23.90
CA THR A 213 -11.19 -18.05 -23.10
C THR A 213 -10.43 -17.06 -22.19
N ASP A 214 -10.73 -15.76 -22.29
CA ASP A 214 -10.26 -14.69 -21.43
C ASP A 214 -11.28 -14.27 -20.34
N GLN A 215 -12.42 -14.97 -20.23
CA GLN A 215 -13.45 -14.68 -19.23
C GLN A 215 -13.33 -15.61 -18.01
N LEU A 216 -13.10 -15.02 -16.84
CA LEU A 216 -12.93 -15.72 -15.56
C LEU A 216 -14.13 -16.62 -15.22
N GLU A 217 -15.37 -16.16 -15.47
CA GLU A 217 -16.56 -16.96 -15.17
C GLU A 217 -16.71 -18.15 -16.12
N LYS A 218 -16.32 -18.02 -17.41
CA LYS A 218 -16.31 -19.14 -18.36
C LYS A 218 -15.25 -20.19 -17.99
N ILE A 219 -14.14 -19.75 -17.40
CA ILE A 219 -13.10 -20.62 -16.85
C ILE A 219 -13.59 -21.36 -15.61
N ILE A 220 -14.22 -20.65 -14.66
CA ILE A 220 -14.84 -21.26 -13.48
C ILE A 220 -15.90 -22.29 -13.91
N GLU A 221 -16.74 -21.95 -14.89
CA GLU A 221 -17.76 -22.84 -15.47
C GLU A 221 -17.14 -24.11 -16.08
N ILE A 222 -16.13 -24.01 -16.96
CA ILE A 222 -15.54 -25.21 -17.56
C ILE A 222 -14.75 -26.04 -16.55
N TYR A 223 -14.11 -25.40 -15.56
CA TYR A 223 -13.45 -26.10 -14.44
C TYR A 223 -14.46 -26.86 -13.59
N SER A 224 -15.54 -26.21 -13.14
CA SER A 224 -16.56 -26.84 -12.31
C SER A 224 -17.29 -27.97 -13.07
N GLN A 225 -17.63 -27.76 -14.35
CA GLN A 225 -18.20 -28.81 -15.20
C GLN A 225 -17.26 -30.00 -15.39
N THR A 226 -15.97 -29.75 -15.63
CA THR A 226 -14.95 -30.80 -15.80
C THR A 226 -14.75 -31.60 -14.51
N ILE A 227 -14.60 -30.93 -13.37
CA ILE A 227 -14.46 -31.58 -12.06
C ILE A 227 -15.72 -32.39 -11.73
N ASN A 228 -16.91 -31.81 -11.87
CA ASN A 228 -18.17 -32.52 -11.68
C ASN A 228 -18.30 -33.76 -12.58
N ALA A 229 -17.86 -33.69 -13.83
CA ALA A 229 -17.92 -34.83 -14.74
C ALA A 229 -16.90 -35.94 -14.38
N CYS A 230 -15.70 -35.57 -13.93
CA CYS A 230 -14.73 -36.51 -13.34
C CYS A 230 -15.30 -37.20 -12.10
N ILE A 231 -15.94 -36.46 -11.18
CA ILE A 231 -16.55 -37.04 -9.98
C ILE A 231 -17.78 -37.91 -10.31
N ARG A 232 -18.59 -37.55 -11.33
CA ARG A 232 -19.64 -38.43 -11.88
C ARG A 232 -19.06 -39.73 -12.45
N CYS A 233 -17.85 -39.69 -13.02
CA CYS A 233 -17.15 -40.90 -13.46
C CYS A 233 -16.79 -41.80 -12.25
N LEU A 234 -16.28 -41.22 -11.15
CA LEU A 234 -16.01 -41.95 -9.89
C LEU A 234 -17.28 -42.64 -9.36
N ARG A 235 -18.42 -41.93 -9.28
CA ARG A 235 -19.73 -42.52 -8.91
C ARG A 235 -20.07 -43.79 -9.72
N THR A 236 -19.69 -43.87 -10.99
CA THR A 236 -19.98 -45.06 -11.82
C THR A 236 -19.04 -46.25 -11.59
N LEU A 237 -17.85 -46.06 -11.03
CA LEU A 237 -16.86 -47.13 -10.79
C LEU A 237 -17.31 -48.15 -9.73
N GLN A 238 -18.13 -47.75 -8.77
CA GLN A 238 -18.68 -48.65 -7.73
C GLN A 238 -19.50 -49.83 -8.28
N SER A 239 -19.88 -49.80 -9.57
CA SER A 239 -20.75 -50.80 -10.22
C SER A 239 -20.02 -51.87 -11.06
N ALA A 240 -18.69 -51.92 -11.03
CA ALA A 240 -17.88 -52.77 -11.92
C ALA A 240 -16.94 -53.77 -11.18
N GLN A 241 -16.31 -54.67 -11.93
CA GLN A 241 -15.49 -55.78 -11.39
C GLN A 241 -13.99 -55.43 -11.24
N SER A 242 -13.30 -56.22 -10.41
CA SER A 242 -11.85 -56.20 -10.10
C SER A 242 -11.34 -54.98 -9.32
N LYS A 243 -10.94 -55.21 -8.07
CA LYS A 243 -10.49 -54.16 -7.12
C LYS A 243 -9.30 -53.36 -7.64
N ASP A 244 -8.30 -54.03 -8.20
CA ASP A 244 -7.02 -53.40 -8.54
C ASP A 244 -7.14 -52.47 -9.76
N ALA A 245 -8.01 -52.86 -10.72
CA ALA A 245 -8.38 -52.02 -11.84
C ALA A 245 -9.13 -50.77 -11.37
N ILE A 246 -10.14 -50.93 -10.50
CA ILE A 246 -10.90 -49.81 -9.93
C ILE A 246 -9.98 -48.83 -9.20
N HIS A 247 -9.01 -49.32 -8.43
CA HIS A 247 -8.09 -48.46 -7.67
C HIS A 247 -7.18 -47.64 -8.59
N SER A 248 -6.62 -48.25 -9.65
CA SER A 248 -5.80 -47.58 -10.66
C SER A 248 -6.58 -46.51 -11.46
N ILE A 249 -7.83 -46.79 -11.80
CA ILE A 249 -8.70 -45.83 -12.52
C ILE A 249 -9.08 -44.67 -11.59
N ARG A 250 -9.40 -44.95 -10.32
CA ARG A 250 -9.73 -43.94 -9.30
C ARG A 250 -8.55 -43.00 -9.03
N ASP A 251 -7.34 -43.54 -8.83
CA ASP A 251 -6.11 -42.76 -8.67
C ASP A 251 -5.85 -41.82 -9.86
N ASN A 252 -6.08 -42.28 -11.10
CA ASN A 252 -5.93 -41.44 -12.29
C ASN A 252 -6.93 -40.27 -12.29
N ILE A 253 -8.20 -40.52 -11.96
CA ILE A 253 -9.25 -39.49 -11.97
C ILE A 253 -9.09 -38.52 -10.77
N GLU A 254 -8.74 -39.00 -9.57
CA GLU A 254 -8.41 -38.14 -8.42
C GLU A 254 -7.22 -37.22 -8.76
N LYS A 255 -6.21 -37.69 -9.51
CA LYS A 255 -5.09 -36.86 -10.00
C LYS A 255 -5.52 -35.76 -10.97
N GLN A 256 -6.50 -35.99 -11.84
CA GLN A 256 -7.01 -34.92 -12.72
C GLN A 256 -7.84 -33.88 -11.96
N ILE A 257 -8.59 -34.30 -10.93
CA ILE A 257 -9.31 -33.38 -10.04
C ILE A 257 -8.32 -32.53 -9.22
N LEU A 258 -7.28 -33.15 -8.65
CA LEU A 258 -6.20 -32.47 -7.93
C LEU A 258 -5.42 -31.51 -8.83
N LEU A 259 -5.18 -31.85 -10.10
CA LEU A 259 -4.51 -30.97 -11.05
C LEU A 259 -5.33 -29.68 -11.31
N LEU A 260 -6.65 -29.78 -11.47
CA LEU A 260 -7.53 -28.63 -11.72
C LEU A 260 -7.74 -27.77 -10.47
N LEU A 261 -7.95 -28.38 -9.30
CA LEU A 261 -8.04 -27.63 -8.05
C LEU A 261 -6.70 -26.96 -7.71
N GLY A 262 -5.59 -27.66 -7.93
CA GLY A 262 -4.23 -27.15 -7.71
C GLY A 262 -3.87 -26.01 -8.67
N SER A 263 -4.22 -26.09 -9.96
CA SER A 263 -3.95 -24.99 -10.91
C SER A 263 -4.79 -23.74 -10.59
N PHE A 264 -6.05 -23.91 -10.16
CA PHE A 264 -6.92 -22.79 -9.80
C PHE A 264 -6.47 -22.11 -8.49
N LEU A 265 -6.15 -22.87 -7.45
CA LEU A 265 -5.56 -22.34 -6.21
C LEU A 265 -4.21 -21.63 -6.48
N ALA A 266 -3.40 -22.19 -7.37
CA ALA A 266 -2.13 -21.58 -7.78
C ALA A 266 -2.31 -20.29 -8.61
N LEU A 267 -3.43 -20.13 -9.34
CA LEU A 267 -3.79 -18.85 -9.94
C LEU A 267 -4.09 -17.81 -8.85
N GLU A 268 -5.09 -18.07 -7.99
CA GLU A 268 -5.53 -17.10 -6.96
C GLU A 268 -4.37 -16.65 -6.06
N ALA A 269 -3.49 -17.57 -5.66
CA ALA A 269 -2.29 -17.28 -4.85
C ALA A 269 -1.17 -16.50 -5.58
N ASN A 270 -1.28 -16.29 -6.89
CA ASN A 270 -0.29 -15.56 -7.70
C ASN A 270 -0.89 -14.39 -8.51
N LEU A 271 -2.18 -14.07 -8.39
CA LEU A 271 -2.79 -12.95 -9.12
C LEU A 271 -2.06 -11.60 -8.88
N CYS A 272 -1.67 -11.27 -7.63
CA CYS A 272 -0.86 -10.07 -7.35
C CYS A 272 0.53 -10.06 -8.01
N LYS A 273 1.04 -11.23 -8.41
CA LYS A 273 2.35 -11.41 -9.07
C LYS A 273 2.23 -11.56 -10.59
N GLN A 274 1.00 -11.63 -11.11
CA GLN A 274 0.73 -11.68 -12.54
C GLN A 274 1.18 -10.37 -13.20
N ASP A 275 1.63 -10.50 -14.45
CA ASP A 275 1.98 -9.37 -15.31
C ASP A 275 0.77 -8.99 -16.16
N PHE A 276 0.38 -7.72 -16.17
CA PHE A 276 -0.83 -7.24 -16.84
C PHE A 276 -0.43 -6.23 -17.92
N THR A 277 -0.93 -6.43 -19.15
CA THR A 277 -0.49 -5.63 -20.31
C THR A 277 -0.96 -4.18 -20.19
N GLU A 278 -2.16 -3.98 -19.66
CA GLU A 278 -2.79 -2.69 -19.38
C GLU A 278 -2.00 -1.90 -18.32
N TRP A 279 -1.53 -2.58 -17.27
CA TRP A 279 -0.66 -2.00 -16.23
C TRP A 279 0.67 -1.55 -16.82
N ASN A 280 1.35 -2.42 -17.56
CA ASN A 280 2.66 -2.14 -18.15
C ASN A 280 2.58 -0.98 -19.15
N ASN A 281 1.55 -0.94 -19.98
CA ASN A 281 1.32 0.17 -20.92
C ASN A 281 1.06 1.52 -20.22
N MET A 282 0.60 1.52 -18.97
CA MET A 282 0.38 2.75 -18.19
C MET A 282 1.67 3.26 -17.52
N ILE A 283 2.47 2.36 -16.94
CA ILE A 283 3.64 2.74 -16.13
C ILE A 283 4.89 3.05 -16.96
N VAL A 284 4.93 2.68 -18.24
CA VAL A 284 6.02 3.07 -19.15
C VAL A 284 5.99 4.59 -19.37
N GLU A 285 7.05 5.30 -18.97
CA GLU A 285 7.25 6.68 -19.40
C GLU A 285 7.44 6.73 -20.93
N PRO A 286 6.59 7.44 -21.69
CA PRO A 286 6.81 7.60 -23.11
C PRO A 286 8.08 8.44 -23.36
N GLU A 287 8.91 7.98 -24.28
CA GLU A 287 10.03 8.76 -24.81
C GLU A 287 9.49 10.04 -25.45
N ARG A 288 9.95 11.20 -24.94
CA ARG A 288 9.55 12.53 -25.40
C ARG A 288 10.65 13.52 -25.05
N PHE A 289 11.13 14.28 -26.03
CA PHE A 289 12.35 15.07 -25.89
C PHE A 289 12.28 16.39 -26.65
N LEU A 290 12.88 17.41 -26.04
CA LEU A 290 13.14 18.71 -26.67
C LEU A 290 14.64 18.85 -26.99
N ASN A 291 14.97 19.60 -28.03
CA ASN A 291 16.24 20.31 -28.15
C ASN A 291 15.97 21.81 -28.09
N ALA A 292 16.85 22.58 -27.44
CA ALA A 292 16.90 24.03 -27.58
C ALA A 292 18.28 24.47 -28.11
N ARG A 293 18.33 25.61 -28.81
CA ARG A 293 19.56 26.30 -29.22
C ARG A 293 19.28 27.79 -29.38
N THR A 294 20.33 28.60 -29.43
CA THR A 294 20.22 29.92 -30.06
C THR A 294 20.30 29.83 -31.58
N GLN A 295 19.80 30.83 -32.29
CA GLN A 295 19.96 31.02 -33.72
C GLN A 295 21.47 30.93 -34.07
N PRO A 296 21.88 29.97 -34.92
CA PRO A 296 23.28 29.76 -35.23
C PRO A 296 23.83 30.92 -36.08
N SER A 297 25.07 31.31 -35.80
CA SER A 297 25.79 32.28 -36.62
C SER A 297 25.92 31.77 -38.06
N THR A 298 25.40 32.55 -39.02
CA THR A 298 25.78 32.40 -40.42
C THR A 298 27.28 32.65 -40.55
N SER A 299 28.00 31.76 -41.23
CA SER A 299 29.46 31.81 -41.33
C SER A 299 29.91 32.97 -42.23
N THR A 300 30.12 34.14 -41.65
CA THR A 300 30.81 35.26 -42.28
C THR A 300 32.30 34.92 -42.48
N CYS A 301 32.85 35.23 -43.66
CA CYS A 301 34.26 35.00 -43.97
C CYS A 301 35.21 36.05 -43.32
N ASP A 302 34.70 36.85 -42.38
CA ASP A 302 35.45 37.87 -41.64
C ASP A 302 35.32 37.59 -40.13
N PRO A 303 36.40 37.17 -39.45
CA PRO A 303 36.38 36.87 -38.01
C PRO A 303 36.21 38.12 -37.13
N CYS A 304 36.21 39.34 -37.71
CA CYS A 304 35.91 40.58 -36.99
C CYS A 304 34.41 40.95 -37.01
N GLN A 305 33.58 40.28 -37.82
CA GLN A 305 32.12 40.49 -37.83
C GLN A 305 31.42 39.49 -36.93
N LEU A 306 30.97 39.95 -35.75
CA LEU A 306 29.87 39.29 -35.04
C LEU A 306 28.59 39.43 -35.89
N PRO A 307 27.95 38.33 -36.33
CA PRO A 307 26.72 38.42 -37.11
C PRO A 307 25.58 38.99 -36.24
N PRO A 308 24.90 40.07 -36.67
CA PRO A 308 24.05 40.89 -35.80
C PRO A 308 22.71 40.26 -35.38
N THR A 309 22.45 39.01 -35.79
CA THR A 309 21.23 38.24 -35.50
C THR A 309 21.58 36.80 -35.10
N ALA A 310 22.70 36.60 -34.40
CA ALA A 310 23.12 35.30 -33.90
C ALA A 310 23.17 35.30 -32.38
N GLY A 311 22.90 34.15 -31.76
CA GLY A 311 22.76 34.09 -30.31
C GLY A 311 21.40 34.60 -29.81
N TYR A 312 21.30 34.74 -28.49
CA TYR A 312 20.17 35.31 -27.76
C TYR A 312 20.28 36.84 -27.71
N GLN A 313 19.20 37.55 -28.07
CA GLN A 313 19.26 38.96 -28.47
C GLN A 313 18.74 39.96 -27.42
N ARG A 314 18.09 39.51 -26.33
CA ARG A 314 17.60 40.41 -25.26
C ARG A 314 18.72 40.93 -24.36
N LEU A 315 18.46 42.10 -23.77
CA LEU A 315 19.31 42.73 -22.75
C LEU A 315 19.16 42.13 -21.34
N GLU A 316 18.21 41.22 -21.15
CA GLU A 316 17.84 40.62 -19.87
C GLU A 316 18.15 39.12 -19.82
N ASN A 317 18.60 38.62 -18.67
CA ASN A 317 18.58 37.19 -18.40
C ASN A 317 17.14 36.75 -18.15
N GLN A 318 16.72 35.61 -18.72
CA GLN A 318 15.35 35.10 -18.64
C GLN A 318 15.37 33.59 -18.33
N LEU A 319 14.27 33.02 -17.83
CA LEU A 319 14.11 31.58 -17.61
C LEU A 319 12.94 31.07 -18.46
N TYR A 320 13.21 30.86 -19.75
CA TYR A 320 12.20 30.40 -20.68
C TYR A 320 11.65 29.04 -20.27
N ARG A 321 10.33 28.92 -20.27
CA ARG A 321 9.59 27.68 -20.07
C ARG A 321 8.87 27.34 -21.35
N VAL A 322 8.99 26.09 -21.80
CA VAL A 322 8.16 25.50 -22.85
C VAL A 322 7.37 24.37 -22.20
N GLU A 323 6.05 24.38 -22.34
CA GLU A 323 5.14 23.41 -21.69
C GLU A 323 4.11 22.89 -22.68
N ILE A 324 3.86 21.58 -22.65
CA ILE A 324 2.77 20.94 -23.40
C ILE A 324 1.44 21.27 -22.74
N LEU A 325 0.55 21.92 -23.48
CA LEU A 325 -0.82 22.15 -23.05
C LEU A 325 -1.69 20.95 -23.45
N GLN A 326 -2.04 20.81 -24.73
CA GLN A 326 -2.74 19.62 -25.22
C GLN A 326 -1.73 18.50 -25.51
N GLY A 327 -1.75 17.43 -24.71
CA GLY A 327 -0.97 16.21 -24.95
C GLY A 327 -1.53 15.31 -26.07
N GLY A 328 -0.75 14.30 -26.45
CA GLY A 328 -1.04 13.33 -27.52
C GLY A 328 0.23 12.83 -28.23
N ASP A 329 0.08 12.01 -29.27
CA ASP A 329 1.13 11.69 -30.24
C ASP A 329 1.04 12.67 -31.42
N PRO A 330 2.02 13.54 -31.70
CA PRO A 330 1.97 14.53 -32.78
C PRO A 330 2.02 13.91 -34.19
N ALA A 331 2.13 12.59 -34.33
CA ALA A 331 1.87 11.89 -35.59
C ALA A 331 0.38 11.57 -35.84
N GLN A 332 -0.48 11.72 -34.83
CA GLN A 332 -1.90 11.34 -34.84
C GLN A 332 -2.83 12.45 -34.32
N ASP A 333 -2.41 13.14 -33.26
CA ASP A 333 -3.16 14.13 -32.50
C ASP A 333 -2.69 15.57 -32.77
N THR A 334 -3.55 16.56 -32.48
CA THR A 334 -3.16 17.98 -32.47
C THR A 334 -2.53 18.36 -31.12
N VAL A 335 -1.25 18.05 -30.97
CA VAL A 335 -0.47 18.37 -29.75
C VAL A 335 -0.05 19.84 -29.75
N THR A 336 -0.32 20.56 -28.67
CA THR A 336 -0.04 22.01 -28.54
C THR A 336 0.87 22.32 -27.38
N PHE A 337 1.65 23.39 -27.50
CA PHE A 337 2.52 23.90 -26.45
C PHE A 337 2.26 25.40 -26.19
N VAL A 338 2.63 25.82 -24.99
CA VAL A 338 2.72 27.22 -24.54
C VAL A 338 4.14 27.51 -24.11
N TRP A 339 4.51 28.79 -24.09
CA TRP A 339 5.79 29.22 -23.54
C TRP A 339 5.69 30.58 -22.86
N SER A 340 6.61 30.83 -21.93
CA SER A 340 6.88 32.17 -21.39
C SER A 340 8.36 32.36 -21.08
N ARG A 341 8.76 33.62 -20.86
CA ARG A 341 10.10 34.09 -20.47
C ARG A 341 10.39 33.92 -18.98
N ASP A 342 9.32 33.89 -18.19
CA ASP A 342 9.27 34.04 -16.72
C ASP A 342 8.88 32.76 -15.96
N ASN A 343 9.18 31.58 -16.52
CA ASN A 343 8.74 30.26 -16.03
C ASN A 343 7.22 30.11 -15.80
N GLY A 344 6.41 30.89 -16.50
CA GLY A 344 4.95 30.97 -16.34
C GLY A 344 4.54 31.46 -14.96
N SER A 345 5.39 32.23 -14.28
CA SER A 345 5.21 32.63 -12.88
C SER A 345 4.09 33.64 -12.66
N VAL A 346 3.76 34.46 -13.66
CA VAL A 346 2.69 35.46 -13.57
C VAL A 346 1.31 34.77 -13.59
N VAL A 347 0.66 34.73 -12.42
CA VAL A 347 -0.65 34.11 -12.18
C VAL A 347 -1.45 34.92 -11.16
N THR A 348 -2.78 34.92 -11.30
CA THR A 348 -3.72 35.43 -10.28
C THR A 348 -4.84 34.42 -10.07
N SER A 349 -5.38 34.35 -8.85
CA SER A 349 -6.66 33.70 -8.59
C SER A 349 -7.80 34.51 -9.23
N ILE A 350 -8.86 33.80 -9.62
CA ILE A 350 -10.15 34.34 -10.02
C ILE A 350 -11.05 34.33 -8.77
N VAL A 351 -11.72 35.44 -8.46
CA VAL A 351 -12.37 35.67 -7.16
C VAL A 351 -13.65 34.84 -6.98
N THR A 352 -14.30 34.46 -8.08
CA THR A 352 -15.56 33.72 -8.09
C THR A 352 -15.45 32.47 -8.96
N PRO A 353 -16.11 31.35 -8.59
CA PRO A 353 -16.28 30.20 -9.49
C PRO A 353 -16.82 30.64 -10.86
N VAL A 354 -16.25 30.10 -11.93
CA VAL A 354 -16.55 30.47 -13.31
C VAL A 354 -17.47 29.44 -13.94
N THR A 355 -18.53 29.90 -14.62
CA THR A 355 -19.45 29.04 -15.36
C THR A 355 -19.11 29.00 -16.84
N ALA A 356 -19.29 27.84 -17.48
CA ALA A 356 -19.23 27.70 -18.92
C ALA A 356 -20.15 28.74 -19.62
N GLY A 357 -19.66 29.34 -20.70
CA GLY A 357 -20.27 30.46 -21.40
C GLY A 357 -19.82 31.86 -20.92
N ALA A 358 -19.05 31.97 -19.83
CA ALA A 358 -18.52 33.25 -19.37
C ALA A 358 -17.50 33.85 -20.35
N THR A 359 -17.60 35.15 -20.63
CA THR A 359 -16.68 35.92 -21.50
C THR A 359 -15.80 36.91 -20.74
N GLU A 360 -15.99 37.02 -19.43
CA GLU A 360 -15.21 37.87 -18.52
C GLU A 360 -15.11 37.20 -17.14
N VAL A 361 -14.08 37.58 -16.38
CA VAL A 361 -13.85 37.12 -14.99
C VAL A 361 -13.33 38.27 -14.12
N THR A 362 -13.56 38.19 -12.82
CA THR A 362 -12.97 39.11 -11.83
C THR A 362 -11.76 38.46 -11.16
N VAL A 363 -10.60 39.10 -11.21
CA VAL A 363 -9.33 38.57 -10.66
C VAL A 363 -8.95 39.23 -9.34
N ALA A 364 -8.17 38.52 -8.52
CA ALA A 364 -7.66 39.03 -7.24
C ALA A 364 -6.61 40.14 -7.42
N SER A 365 -5.81 40.10 -8.48
CA SER A 365 -4.85 41.14 -8.85
C SER A 365 -4.58 41.16 -10.35
N LEU A 366 -4.22 42.34 -10.87
CA LEU A 366 -3.73 42.52 -12.25
C LEU A 366 -2.19 42.47 -12.34
N GLY A 367 -1.49 42.25 -11.22
CA GLY A 367 -0.04 42.42 -11.12
C GLY A 367 0.38 43.86 -10.83
N PRO A 368 1.69 44.17 -10.80
CA PRO A 368 2.19 45.48 -10.38
C PRO A 368 2.10 46.56 -11.47
N ASP A 369 2.21 46.18 -12.74
CA ASP A 369 2.15 47.06 -13.93
C ASP A 369 1.79 46.25 -15.19
N THR A 370 1.81 46.88 -16.38
CA THR A 370 1.43 46.25 -17.66
C THR A 370 2.46 45.27 -18.24
N GLU A 371 3.72 45.37 -17.82
CA GLU A 371 4.84 44.58 -18.37
C GLU A 371 5.09 43.34 -17.52
N LEU A 372 4.99 43.47 -16.20
CA LEU A 372 5.16 42.40 -15.20
C LEU A 372 3.82 41.76 -14.78
N GLY A 373 2.69 42.41 -15.07
CA GLY A 373 1.34 41.93 -14.80
C GLY A 373 0.56 41.55 -16.06
N PHE A 374 -0.76 41.72 -15.97
CA PHE A 374 -1.72 41.39 -17.03
C PHE A 374 -2.09 42.62 -17.86
N ALA A 375 -1.99 42.49 -19.18
CA ALA A 375 -2.31 43.55 -20.14
C ALA A 375 -3.13 43.04 -21.34
N LYS A 376 -3.76 43.98 -22.05
CA LYS A 376 -4.52 43.75 -23.28
C LYS A 376 -3.64 43.07 -24.34
N SER A 377 -4.25 42.16 -25.13
CA SER A 377 -3.59 41.34 -26.16
C SER A 377 -2.60 40.28 -25.64
N GLN A 378 -2.43 40.10 -24.33
CA GLN A 378 -1.69 38.96 -23.79
C GLN A 378 -2.51 37.67 -23.86
N LEU A 379 -1.82 36.54 -23.98
CA LEU A 379 -2.39 35.20 -23.93
C LEU A 379 -2.45 34.73 -22.47
N VAL A 380 -3.59 34.17 -22.05
CA VAL A 380 -3.75 33.58 -20.71
C VAL A 380 -4.41 32.22 -20.75
N GLU A 381 -4.06 31.37 -19.80
CA GLU A 381 -4.70 30.08 -19.53
C GLU A 381 -5.63 30.20 -18.33
N ILE A 382 -6.89 29.78 -18.49
CA ILE A 382 -7.86 29.61 -17.40
C ILE A 382 -7.87 28.14 -16.98
N THR A 383 -7.59 27.88 -15.70
CA THR A 383 -7.50 26.53 -15.12
C THR A 383 -7.98 26.52 -13.67
N ASP A 384 -8.13 25.34 -13.07
CA ASP A 384 -8.47 25.14 -11.66
C ASP A 384 -7.82 23.86 -11.12
N ASP A 385 -7.90 23.62 -9.81
CA ASP A 385 -7.32 22.43 -9.17
C ASP A 385 -7.94 21.13 -9.71
N THR A 386 -9.19 21.15 -10.18
CA THR A 386 -9.85 19.99 -10.80
C THR A 386 -9.13 19.54 -12.06
N LEU A 387 -8.74 20.48 -12.92
CA LEU A 387 -8.00 20.21 -14.15
C LEU A 387 -6.53 19.86 -13.87
N GLU A 388 -5.86 20.60 -12.97
CA GLU A 388 -4.49 20.31 -12.56
C GLU A 388 -4.33 18.90 -11.98
N LEU A 389 -5.20 18.49 -11.04
CA LEU A 389 -5.19 17.16 -10.41
C LEU A 389 -5.71 16.04 -11.33
N SER A 390 -6.33 16.39 -12.46
CA SER A 390 -6.72 15.44 -13.52
C SER A 390 -5.69 15.33 -14.66
N SER A 391 -4.59 16.09 -14.61
CA SER A 391 -3.65 16.27 -15.73
C SER A 391 -4.33 16.71 -17.05
N LYS A 392 -5.36 17.57 -16.95
CA LYS A 392 -6.09 18.12 -18.09
C LYS A 392 -5.64 19.57 -18.38
N PRO A 393 -5.65 20.01 -19.65
CA PRO A 393 -5.25 21.37 -20.01
C PRO A 393 -6.26 22.41 -19.52
N GLY A 394 -5.77 23.59 -19.12
CA GLY A 394 -6.59 24.79 -19.06
C GLY A 394 -6.99 25.30 -20.45
N GLN A 395 -7.90 26.26 -20.51
CA GLN A 395 -8.34 26.87 -21.76
C GLN A 395 -7.55 28.15 -22.03
N LEU A 396 -6.87 28.22 -23.18
CA LEU A 396 -6.22 29.44 -23.64
C LEU A 396 -7.24 30.43 -24.20
N VAL A 397 -7.17 31.68 -23.74
CA VAL A 397 -7.93 32.84 -24.21
C VAL A 397 -7.01 34.06 -24.34
N THR A 398 -7.40 35.04 -25.15
CA THR A 398 -6.67 36.31 -25.31
C THR A 398 -7.37 37.40 -24.50
N ILE A 399 -6.62 38.22 -23.76
CA ILE A 399 -7.21 39.36 -23.04
C ILE A 399 -7.64 40.43 -24.05
N MET A 400 -8.95 40.62 -24.20
CA MET A 400 -9.54 41.64 -25.07
C MET A 400 -9.71 42.99 -24.40
N ASP A 401 -9.98 43.06 -23.09
CA ASP A 401 -10.01 44.31 -22.33
C ASP A 401 -9.82 44.07 -20.83
N ILE A 402 -9.45 45.12 -20.09
CA ILE A 402 -9.25 45.10 -18.64
C ILE A 402 -9.90 46.34 -18.04
N ASN A 403 -10.66 46.19 -16.95
CA ASN A 403 -11.16 47.29 -16.12
C ASN A 403 -10.40 47.32 -14.77
N PRO A 404 -9.39 48.19 -14.60
CA PRO A 404 -8.59 48.24 -13.36
C PRO A 404 -9.38 48.66 -12.12
N ALA A 405 -10.56 49.27 -12.26
CA ALA A 405 -11.38 49.71 -11.14
C ALA A 405 -12.29 48.60 -10.56
N SER A 406 -12.58 47.56 -11.33
CA SER A 406 -13.35 46.38 -10.89
C SER A 406 -12.56 45.07 -10.91
N LEU A 407 -11.31 45.11 -11.37
CA LEU A 407 -10.44 43.94 -11.62
C LEU A 407 -11.10 42.91 -12.57
N GLN A 408 -11.98 43.37 -13.46
CA GLN A 408 -12.57 42.53 -14.52
C GLN A 408 -11.65 42.44 -15.73
N VAL A 409 -11.56 41.23 -16.29
CA VAL A 409 -10.78 40.91 -17.49
C VAL A 409 -11.71 40.23 -18.48
N ALA A 410 -11.80 40.76 -19.70
CA ALA A 410 -12.67 40.27 -20.77
C ALA A 410 -11.86 39.55 -21.85
N PHE A 411 -12.43 38.51 -22.45
CA PHE A 411 -11.74 37.56 -23.35
C PHE A 411 -12.22 37.61 -24.80
N ASP A 412 -11.43 37.00 -25.68
CA ASP A 412 -11.70 36.86 -27.13
C ASP A 412 -12.80 35.85 -27.47
N LYS A 413 -13.09 34.93 -26.56
CA LYS A 413 -14.13 33.89 -26.67
C LYS A 413 -14.68 33.53 -25.29
N ALA A 414 -15.82 32.83 -25.29
CA ALA A 414 -16.41 32.27 -24.08
C ALA A 414 -15.59 31.09 -23.53
N LEU A 415 -15.70 30.87 -22.23
CA LEU A 415 -15.06 29.75 -21.55
C LEU A 415 -15.90 28.47 -21.67
N ASP A 416 -15.25 27.35 -21.98
CA ASP A 416 -15.91 26.09 -22.34
C ASP A 416 -16.32 25.24 -21.12
N ASN A 417 -15.62 25.42 -19.99
CA ASN A 417 -15.78 24.62 -18.78
C ASN A 417 -16.30 25.44 -17.59
N ASN A 418 -16.79 24.74 -16.57
CA ASN A 418 -16.94 25.30 -15.23
C ASN A 418 -15.60 25.16 -14.48
N TYR A 419 -15.16 26.22 -13.79
CA TYR A 419 -13.94 26.24 -12.97
C TYR A 419 -14.34 26.57 -11.54
N THR A 420 -14.20 25.62 -10.62
CA THR A 420 -14.87 25.69 -9.31
C THR A 420 -13.95 25.51 -8.12
N VAL A 421 -12.80 24.84 -8.28
CA VAL A 421 -11.86 24.58 -7.18
C VAL A 421 -10.60 25.40 -7.39
N GLN A 422 -10.49 26.54 -6.71
CA GLN A 422 -9.36 27.49 -6.83
C GLN A 422 -9.09 27.92 -8.29
N PRO A 423 -10.05 28.56 -8.99
CA PRO A 423 -9.87 28.99 -10.37
C PRO A 423 -8.75 30.04 -10.50
N LYS A 424 -7.90 29.89 -11.51
CA LYS A 424 -6.67 30.66 -11.74
C LYS A 424 -6.58 31.15 -13.20
N MET A 425 -5.97 32.30 -13.39
CA MET A 425 -5.59 32.86 -14.69
C MET A 425 -4.07 33.05 -14.74
N ARG A 426 -3.38 32.39 -15.68
CA ARG A 426 -1.91 32.41 -15.83
C ARG A 426 -1.49 32.98 -17.17
N ARG A 427 -0.44 33.82 -17.18
CA ARG A 427 0.09 34.46 -18.39
C ARG A 427 0.99 33.53 -19.19
N TRP A 428 0.92 33.64 -20.52
CA TRP A 428 1.82 33.01 -21.48
C TRP A 428 2.29 34.05 -22.52
N ASP A 429 3.55 33.99 -22.94
CA ASP A 429 4.10 34.89 -23.97
C ASP A 429 3.77 34.40 -25.39
N GLY A 430 3.51 33.09 -25.56
CA GLY A 430 3.08 32.53 -26.83
C GLY A 430 2.65 31.06 -26.77
N THR A 431 2.22 30.56 -27.92
CA THR A 431 1.70 29.19 -28.12
C THR A 431 2.02 28.70 -29.53
N GLY A 432 2.01 27.38 -29.74
CA GLY A 432 2.21 26.75 -31.04
C GLY A 432 1.84 25.28 -31.07
N ASN A 433 1.89 24.67 -32.25
CA ASN A 433 1.70 23.23 -32.42
C ASN A 433 3.04 22.51 -32.38
N VAL A 434 3.08 21.33 -31.75
CA VAL A 434 4.26 20.46 -31.81
C VAL A 434 4.41 19.95 -33.24
N THR A 435 5.54 20.24 -33.88
CA THR A 435 5.86 19.72 -35.22
C THR A 435 7.18 18.95 -35.18
N LEU A 436 7.21 17.81 -35.86
CA LEU A 436 8.31 16.86 -35.77
C LEU A 436 9.51 17.26 -36.64
N GLY A 437 10.71 17.19 -36.06
CA GLY A 437 11.99 17.33 -36.77
C GLY A 437 12.40 18.77 -37.17
N ASN A 438 11.44 19.68 -37.31
CA ASN A 438 11.68 21.09 -37.63
C ASN A 438 12.12 21.90 -36.41
N TRP A 439 12.94 22.92 -36.65
CA TRP A 439 13.21 23.96 -35.65
C TRP A 439 12.09 25.00 -35.69
N ILE A 440 11.54 25.32 -34.52
CA ILE A 440 10.54 26.35 -34.28
C ILE A 440 11.24 27.51 -33.60
N GLU A 441 11.13 28.71 -34.16
CA GLU A 441 11.55 29.95 -33.50
C GLU A 441 10.53 30.30 -32.41
N LEU A 442 10.99 30.67 -31.21
CA LEU A 442 10.13 31.25 -30.18
C LEU A 442 10.15 32.77 -30.31
N GLU A 443 11.30 33.38 -29.99
CA GLU A 443 11.61 34.80 -30.15
C GLU A 443 13.11 35.05 -29.95
N ASP A 444 13.58 36.25 -30.27
CA ASP A 444 14.88 36.81 -29.84
C ASP A 444 16.11 35.89 -30.05
N GLY A 445 16.05 35.05 -31.09
CA GLY A 445 17.07 34.08 -31.45
C GLY A 445 17.05 32.79 -30.64
N ILE A 446 15.95 32.39 -30.00
CA ILE A 446 15.77 31.09 -29.33
C ILE A 446 14.95 30.15 -30.22
N GLN A 447 15.53 28.99 -30.52
CA GLN A 447 14.92 27.94 -31.32
C GLN A 447 14.77 26.65 -30.52
N ILE A 448 13.60 26.01 -30.65
CA ILE A 448 13.31 24.69 -30.08
C ILE A 448 12.98 23.67 -31.17
N ARG A 449 13.12 22.38 -30.86
CA ARG A 449 12.70 21.27 -31.72
C ARG A 449 12.19 20.12 -30.88
N PHE A 450 11.02 19.60 -31.24
CA PHE A 450 10.44 18.41 -30.63
C PHE A 450 10.86 17.13 -31.39
N SER A 451 11.07 16.06 -30.63
CA SER A 451 11.26 14.69 -31.13
C SER A 451 9.90 13.98 -31.31
N GLY A 452 9.91 12.83 -32.00
CA GLY A 452 8.77 11.90 -31.91
C GLY A 452 8.59 11.40 -30.47
N GLY A 453 7.35 11.11 -30.09
CA GLY A 453 7.01 10.74 -28.71
C GLY A 453 5.55 11.05 -28.37
N ASN A 454 5.00 10.38 -27.36
CA ASN A 454 3.69 10.73 -26.81
C ASN A 454 3.89 11.75 -25.68
N TYR A 455 3.34 12.95 -25.84
CA TYR A 455 3.50 14.08 -24.94
C TYR A 455 2.33 14.17 -23.95
N LYS A 456 2.62 14.37 -22.66
CA LYS A 456 1.62 14.54 -21.61
C LYS A 456 1.40 16.03 -21.32
N THR A 457 0.16 16.41 -21.06
CA THR A 457 -0.19 17.74 -20.54
C THR A 457 0.63 18.05 -19.28
N GLY A 458 1.26 19.23 -19.21
CA GLY A 458 2.13 19.62 -18.12
C GLY A 458 3.58 19.09 -18.20
N ASP A 459 3.96 18.36 -19.24
CA ASP A 459 5.37 18.16 -19.59
C ASP A 459 6.01 19.52 -19.90
N TYR A 460 7.18 19.83 -19.34
CA TYR A 460 7.85 21.10 -19.61
C TYR A 460 9.38 21.00 -19.60
N TRP A 461 10.02 21.99 -20.22
CA TRP A 461 11.47 22.20 -20.22
C TRP A 461 11.77 23.64 -19.79
N LEU A 462 12.91 23.81 -19.13
CA LEU A 462 13.46 25.12 -18.77
C LEU A 462 14.69 25.42 -19.62
N ILE A 463 14.77 26.64 -20.16
CA ILE A 463 15.83 27.12 -21.04
C ILE A 463 16.33 28.45 -20.46
N PRO A 464 17.32 28.44 -19.55
CA PRO A 464 17.83 29.67 -18.96
C PRO A 464 18.66 30.44 -20.00
N ALA A 465 18.24 31.66 -20.33
CA ALA A 465 18.90 32.52 -21.32
C ALA A 465 19.79 33.57 -20.64
N ARG A 466 20.93 33.89 -21.27
CA ARG A 466 21.99 34.74 -20.68
C ARG A 466 22.48 35.78 -21.67
N THR A 467 22.19 37.05 -21.39
CA THR A 467 22.65 38.19 -22.22
C THR A 467 24.17 38.31 -22.24
N ALA A 468 24.83 38.10 -21.10
CA ALA A 468 26.28 38.29 -20.97
C ALA A 468 27.13 37.36 -21.85
N SER A 469 26.57 36.24 -22.30
CA SER A 469 27.19 35.32 -23.26
C SER A 469 26.47 35.29 -24.62
N GLY A 470 25.28 35.90 -24.74
CA GLY A 470 24.40 35.75 -25.90
C GLY A 470 23.96 34.31 -26.14
N GLN A 471 23.87 33.47 -25.09
CA GLN A 471 23.65 32.01 -25.19
C GLN A 471 22.63 31.50 -24.15
N ILE A 472 22.20 30.26 -24.33
CA ILE A 472 21.33 29.53 -23.37
C ILE A 472 22.13 28.50 -22.58
N GLU A 473 21.75 28.25 -21.32
CA GLU A 473 22.31 27.21 -20.44
C GLU A 473 21.72 25.82 -20.81
N TRP A 474 21.88 25.38 -22.07
CA TRP A 474 21.38 24.08 -22.56
C TRP A 474 22.50 23.04 -22.76
N PRO A 475 22.30 21.75 -22.39
CA PRO A 475 23.32 20.71 -22.59
C PRO A 475 23.64 20.45 -24.06
N SER A 476 24.93 20.32 -24.39
CA SER A 476 25.41 20.05 -25.74
C SER A 476 26.52 18.98 -25.76
N ASN A 477 26.75 18.41 -26.93
CA ASN A 477 27.89 17.55 -27.24
C ASN A 477 29.18 18.37 -27.40
N SER A 478 30.32 17.68 -27.48
CA SER A 478 31.65 18.30 -27.67
C SER A 478 31.85 19.02 -29.01
N ASP A 479 30.94 18.83 -29.98
CA ASP A 479 30.87 19.56 -31.26
C ASP A 479 29.96 20.80 -31.20
N GLY A 480 29.32 21.07 -30.05
CA GLY A 480 28.32 22.12 -29.86
C GLY A 480 26.89 21.72 -30.26
N THR A 481 26.64 20.50 -30.75
CA THR A 481 25.29 20.05 -31.10
C THR A 481 24.44 19.95 -29.83
N PRO A 482 23.24 20.59 -29.77
CA PRO A 482 22.39 20.55 -28.58
C PRO A 482 21.86 19.14 -28.34
N LEU A 483 21.96 18.66 -27.10
CA LEU A 483 21.46 17.35 -26.69
C LEU A 483 19.93 17.37 -26.58
N ALA A 484 19.33 16.20 -26.74
CA ALA A 484 17.91 15.97 -26.46
C ALA A 484 17.73 15.86 -24.95
N GLN A 485 16.75 16.55 -24.37
CA GLN A 485 16.45 16.51 -22.93
C GLN A 485 15.02 16.02 -22.70
N PRO A 486 14.79 15.08 -21.75
CA PRO A 486 13.44 14.70 -21.34
C PRO A 486 12.77 15.85 -20.57
N PRO A 487 11.44 15.86 -20.43
CA PRO A 487 10.75 16.91 -19.68
C PRO A 487 11.17 16.90 -18.20
N MET A 488 11.27 18.10 -17.63
CA MET A 488 11.36 18.37 -16.19
C MET A 488 9.96 18.30 -15.52
N GLY A 489 9.02 17.62 -16.19
CA GLY A 489 7.59 17.55 -15.89
C GLY A 489 7.26 16.91 -14.54
N ILE A 490 5.95 16.83 -14.26
CA ILE A 490 5.47 16.06 -13.11
C ILE A 490 5.80 14.58 -13.34
N LYS A 491 6.56 13.99 -12.43
CA LYS A 491 6.83 12.55 -12.41
C LYS A 491 5.82 11.86 -11.52
N HIS A 492 5.10 10.92 -12.12
CA HIS A 492 4.14 10.05 -11.45
C HIS A 492 4.80 8.72 -11.13
N HIS A 493 4.51 8.22 -9.93
CA HIS A 493 5.06 7.02 -9.31
C HIS A 493 3.89 6.09 -8.97
N TYR A 494 3.95 4.84 -9.45
CA TYR A 494 2.81 3.93 -9.49
C TYR A 494 3.06 2.64 -8.69
N SER A 495 2.16 2.29 -7.77
CA SER A 495 2.18 1.00 -7.07
C SER A 495 0.84 0.28 -7.12
N ARG A 496 0.87 -1.05 -7.24
CA ARG A 496 -0.33 -1.90 -7.12
C ARG A 496 -0.63 -2.12 -5.64
N LEU A 497 -1.77 -1.61 -5.18
CA LEU A 497 -2.21 -1.77 -3.79
C LEU A 497 -2.99 -3.07 -3.61
N ALA A 498 -3.95 -3.33 -4.48
CA ALA A 498 -4.81 -4.51 -4.36
C ALA A 498 -5.37 -4.95 -5.73
N LEU A 499 -5.93 -6.15 -5.75
CA LEU A 499 -6.86 -6.58 -6.78
C LEU A 499 -8.29 -6.54 -6.24
N VAL A 500 -9.23 -6.08 -7.05
CA VAL A 500 -10.65 -5.99 -6.73
C VAL A 500 -11.49 -6.70 -7.79
N TRP A 501 -12.59 -7.32 -7.39
CA TRP A 501 -13.55 -7.97 -8.29
C TRP A 501 -14.98 -7.76 -7.78
N SER A 502 -15.96 -7.74 -8.69
CA SER A 502 -17.38 -7.48 -8.40
C SER A 502 -18.23 -8.72 -8.63
N ASP A 503 -18.82 -9.27 -7.56
CA ASP A 503 -19.64 -10.50 -7.61
C ASP A 503 -21.11 -10.18 -7.90
N ASN A 504 -21.40 -9.87 -9.17
CA ASN A 504 -22.71 -9.38 -9.62
C ASN A 504 -23.85 -10.43 -9.53
N ASP A 505 -23.59 -11.67 -9.11
CA ASP A 505 -24.62 -12.71 -8.92
C ASP A 505 -25.63 -12.38 -7.81
N ARG A 506 -25.29 -11.44 -6.90
CA ARG A 506 -26.24 -10.89 -5.94
C ARG A 506 -27.10 -9.78 -6.56
N GLN A 507 -28.07 -10.16 -7.39
CA GLN A 507 -29.23 -9.28 -7.60
C GLN A 507 -29.88 -9.01 -6.23
N LEU A 508 -30.01 -7.72 -5.89
CA LEU A 508 -30.73 -7.29 -4.70
C LEU A 508 -32.14 -7.91 -4.69
N PRO A 509 -32.60 -8.46 -3.55
CA PRO A 509 -34.03 -8.71 -3.38
C PRO A 509 -34.77 -7.40 -3.64
N HIS A 510 -35.72 -7.41 -4.56
CA HIS A 510 -36.59 -6.25 -4.77
C HIS A 510 -37.27 -5.91 -3.43
N GLU A 511 -36.97 -4.74 -2.86
CA GLU A 511 -37.70 -4.26 -1.68
C GLU A 511 -39.15 -3.97 -2.08
N ASP A 512 -39.99 -4.97 -1.88
CA ASP A 512 -41.43 -4.89 -2.07
C ASP A 512 -41.99 -3.91 -1.01
N PRO A 513 -42.48 -2.70 -1.36
CA PRO A 513 -42.73 -1.60 -0.40
C PRO A 513 -43.94 -1.82 0.54
N SER A 514 -44.36 -3.06 0.71
CA SER A 514 -45.65 -3.49 1.26
C SER A 514 -45.55 -4.31 2.55
N SER A 515 -44.34 -4.69 3.01
CA SER A 515 -44.13 -5.57 4.17
C SER A 515 -43.87 -4.87 5.52
N LEU A 516 -44.17 -3.57 5.62
CA LEU A 516 -43.91 -2.72 6.79
C LEU A 516 -44.88 -2.97 7.98
N ASN A 517 -44.89 -4.19 8.55
CA ASN A 517 -45.52 -4.50 9.85
C ASN A 517 -44.99 -5.83 10.45
N GLY A 518 -43.89 -5.78 11.21
CA GLY A 518 -43.15 -7.00 11.59
C GLY A 518 -42.28 -6.97 12.86
N ARG A 519 -42.73 -6.35 13.96
CA ARG A 519 -42.14 -6.40 15.33
C ARG A 519 -40.64 -6.03 15.50
N LYS A 520 -40.39 -4.90 16.17
CA LYS A 520 -39.09 -4.59 16.81
C LYS A 520 -38.89 -5.43 18.09
N THR A 521 -37.98 -6.41 18.10
CA THR A 521 -37.33 -6.93 19.33
C THR A 521 -36.15 -7.86 18.99
N GLU A 522 -34.92 -7.35 19.14
CA GLU A 522 -33.67 -8.03 19.52
C GLU A 522 -32.57 -6.94 19.50
N GLN A 523 -32.39 -6.19 20.60
CA GLN A 523 -31.49 -6.48 21.73
C GLN A 523 -30.05 -6.84 21.33
N SER A 524 -29.11 -6.03 21.80
CA SER A 524 -27.67 -6.17 21.57
C SER A 524 -27.14 -7.53 22.00
N ARG A 525 -26.52 -8.24 21.06
CA ARG A 525 -25.42 -9.15 21.38
C ARG A 525 -24.13 -8.53 20.86
N LEU A 526 -23.16 -8.37 21.76
CA LEU A 526 -21.76 -8.29 21.35
C LEU A 526 -21.44 -9.63 20.70
N LEU A 527 -21.11 -9.62 19.40
CA LEU A 527 -20.90 -10.87 18.68
C LEU A 527 -19.49 -11.38 18.96
N GLU A 528 -19.40 -12.52 19.62
CA GLU A 528 -18.15 -13.19 19.93
C GLU A 528 -17.39 -13.53 18.64
N SER A 529 -16.09 -13.28 18.61
CA SER A 529 -15.24 -13.59 17.46
C SER A 529 -15.23 -15.10 17.18
N PRO A 530 -15.62 -15.57 15.98
CA PRO A 530 -15.68 -17.00 15.69
C PRO A 530 -14.26 -17.61 15.62
N PRO A 531 -14.09 -18.90 15.98
CA PRO A 531 -12.77 -19.53 16.08
C PRO A 531 -12.05 -19.64 14.72
N VAL A 532 -10.76 -19.31 14.73
CA VAL A 532 -9.92 -19.18 13.53
C VAL A 532 -9.37 -20.54 13.06
N SER A 533 -10.01 -21.05 12.01
CA SER A 533 -9.44 -21.69 10.82
C SER A 533 -10.51 -21.58 9.71
N VAL A 534 -10.27 -21.68 8.41
CA VAL A 534 -9.19 -22.35 7.64
C VAL A 534 -8.81 -21.43 6.45
N HIS A 535 -8.10 -21.91 5.43
CA HIS A 535 -7.71 -21.14 4.24
C HIS A 535 -8.89 -20.38 3.60
N ALA A 536 -8.92 -19.06 3.78
CA ALA A 536 -9.84 -18.18 3.07
C ALA A 536 -9.40 -18.01 1.60
N SER A 537 -10.35 -18.08 0.68
CA SER A 537 -10.21 -17.61 -0.70
C SER A 537 -10.40 -16.10 -0.69
N PRO A 538 -9.34 -15.26 -0.76
CA PRO A 538 -9.47 -13.83 -0.46
C PRO A 538 -10.34 -13.09 -1.48
N MET A 539 -10.29 -13.53 -2.75
CA MET A 539 -11.13 -13.00 -3.81
C MET A 539 -12.47 -13.76 -3.94
N GLY A 540 -12.68 -14.80 -3.14
CA GLY A 540 -13.83 -15.70 -3.26
C GLY A 540 -13.83 -16.56 -4.53
N LEU A 541 -12.79 -16.54 -5.37
CA LEU A 541 -12.77 -17.24 -6.65
C LEU A 541 -12.73 -18.75 -6.48
N SER A 542 -11.84 -19.26 -5.62
CA SER A 542 -11.84 -20.68 -5.27
C SER A 542 -13.14 -21.07 -4.55
N TYR A 543 -13.73 -20.19 -3.74
CA TYR A 543 -15.06 -20.44 -3.16
C TYR A 543 -16.15 -20.56 -4.25
N LYS A 544 -16.17 -19.66 -5.25
CA LYS A 544 -17.13 -19.68 -6.37
C LYS A 544 -16.93 -20.89 -7.29
N LEU A 545 -15.70 -21.39 -7.44
CA LEU A 545 -15.43 -22.68 -8.09
C LEU A 545 -15.95 -23.86 -7.25
N LEU A 546 -15.64 -23.90 -5.95
CA LEU A 546 -15.99 -25.02 -5.07
C LEU A 546 -17.50 -25.13 -4.83
N SER A 547 -18.23 -24.01 -4.73
CA SER A 547 -19.69 -24.00 -4.55
C SER A 547 -20.45 -24.57 -5.75
N GLN A 548 -19.82 -24.60 -6.94
CA GLN A 548 -20.36 -25.24 -8.14
C GLN A 548 -20.09 -26.75 -8.21
N ILE A 549 -19.33 -27.34 -7.29
CA ILE A 549 -19.02 -28.78 -7.25
C ILE A 549 -20.07 -29.52 -6.41
N ASP A 550 -20.54 -30.69 -6.90
CA ASP A 550 -21.50 -31.54 -6.18
C ASP A 550 -20.88 -32.14 -4.89
N THR A 551 -21.04 -31.42 -3.78
CA THR A 551 -20.52 -31.80 -2.46
C THR A 551 -21.14 -33.09 -1.90
N SER A 552 -22.28 -33.56 -2.43
CA SER A 552 -22.95 -34.81 -2.01
C SER A 552 -22.16 -36.10 -2.32
N ILE A 553 -20.96 -35.96 -2.88
CA ILE A 553 -20.04 -37.04 -3.27
C ILE A 553 -18.78 -37.07 -2.39
N VAL A 554 -18.43 -35.93 -1.80
CA VAL A 554 -17.09 -35.65 -1.27
C VAL A 554 -16.76 -36.58 -0.10
N GLU A 555 -17.68 -36.77 0.84
CA GLU A 555 -17.44 -37.52 2.09
C GLU A 555 -17.18 -39.03 1.91
N LYS A 556 -17.54 -39.64 0.77
CA LYS A 556 -17.48 -41.11 0.57
C LYS A 556 -16.55 -41.57 -0.55
N GLU A 557 -16.44 -40.81 -1.64
CA GLU A 557 -15.75 -41.28 -2.84
C GLU A 557 -14.34 -40.70 -3.04
N LEU A 558 -13.88 -39.81 -2.16
CA LEU A 558 -12.59 -39.13 -2.27
C LEU A 558 -11.66 -39.51 -1.11
N SER A 559 -10.36 -39.22 -1.25
CA SER A 559 -9.36 -39.39 -0.18
C SER A 559 -9.51 -38.31 0.91
N GLN A 560 -9.16 -38.63 2.18
CA GLN A 560 -9.37 -37.71 3.31
C GLN A 560 -8.68 -36.34 3.16
N GLY A 561 -7.53 -36.27 2.47
CA GLY A 561 -6.88 -35.00 2.15
C GLY A 561 -7.74 -34.11 1.23
N LEU A 562 -8.43 -34.72 0.27
CA LEU A 562 -9.31 -34.00 -0.66
C LEU A 562 -10.64 -33.60 -0.01
N LEU A 563 -11.17 -34.37 0.96
CA LEU A 563 -12.24 -33.88 1.85
C LEU A 563 -11.81 -32.55 2.50
N GLY A 564 -10.63 -32.52 3.11
CA GLY A 564 -10.13 -31.36 3.86
C GLY A 564 -10.01 -30.10 3.01
N MET A 565 -9.53 -30.22 1.77
CA MET A 565 -9.43 -29.08 0.84
C MET A 565 -10.79 -28.58 0.33
N LEU A 566 -11.83 -29.42 0.36
CA LEU A 566 -13.17 -29.07 -0.11
C LEU A 566 -14.07 -28.55 1.02
N SER A 567 -13.81 -28.92 2.27
CA SER A 567 -14.50 -28.38 3.45
C SER A 567 -13.81 -27.16 4.08
N SER A 568 -12.61 -26.80 3.65
CA SER A 568 -11.83 -25.71 4.24
C SER A 568 -12.28 -24.29 3.87
N VAL A 569 -12.97 -24.09 2.74
CA VAL A 569 -13.20 -22.73 2.21
C VAL A 569 -14.52 -22.16 2.72
N LYS A 570 -14.43 -21.23 3.68
CA LYS A 570 -15.55 -20.44 4.20
C LYS A 570 -15.97 -19.35 3.20
N GLU A 571 -17.25 -18.97 3.24
CA GLU A 571 -17.78 -17.85 2.45
C GLU A 571 -17.10 -16.53 2.87
N PRO A 572 -16.59 -15.71 1.92
CA PRO A 572 -16.04 -14.38 2.22
C PRO A 572 -17.15 -13.39 2.59
N GLN A 573 -16.82 -12.31 3.30
CA GLN A 573 -17.79 -11.38 3.87
C GLN A 573 -18.79 -10.80 2.84
N SER A 574 -19.98 -10.46 3.32
CA SER A 574 -21.08 -9.92 2.53
C SER A 574 -20.78 -8.51 2.01
N GLY A 575 -20.71 -8.39 0.69
CA GLY A 575 -20.51 -7.16 -0.05
C GLY A 575 -20.23 -7.49 -1.53
N ILE A 576 -20.55 -6.56 -2.43
CA ILE A 576 -20.40 -6.68 -3.88
C ILE A 576 -18.92 -6.86 -4.26
N PHE A 577 -18.02 -6.09 -3.63
CA PHE A 577 -16.59 -6.15 -3.91
C PHE A 577 -15.87 -7.21 -3.08
N LYS A 578 -15.00 -7.99 -3.74
CA LYS A 578 -13.97 -8.84 -3.10
C LYS A 578 -12.59 -8.23 -3.37
N VAL A 579 -11.73 -8.21 -2.36
CA VAL A 579 -10.43 -7.51 -2.41
C VAL A 579 -9.31 -8.44 -1.94
N LEU A 580 -8.20 -8.46 -2.68
CA LEU A 580 -6.95 -9.12 -2.34
C LEU A 580 -5.85 -8.07 -2.24
N ASP A 581 -5.30 -7.88 -1.05
CA ASP A 581 -4.16 -6.99 -0.82
C ASP A 581 -2.90 -7.51 -1.53
N CYS A 582 -2.22 -6.63 -2.26
CA CYS A 582 -1.02 -6.92 -3.04
C CYS A 582 0.20 -6.13 -2.57
N ARG A 583 0.09 -5.33 -1.50
CA ARG A 583 1.17 -4.48 -0.99
C ARG A 583 2.32 -5.32 -0.42
N ALA A 584 3.55 -4.89 -0.67
CA ALA A 584 4.68 -5.28 0.16
C ALA A 584 4.60 -4.55 1.52
N ILE A 585 4.88 -5.24 2.62
CA ILE A 585 4.86 -4.68 3.97
C ILE A 585 6.17 -5.07 4.68
N PHE A 586 6.86 -4.10 5.28
CA PHE A 586 8.20 -4.24 5.84
C PHE A 586 8.27 -3.73 7.30
N SER A 587 9.08 -4.37 8.15
CA SER A 587 9.33 -3.86 9.51
C SER A 587 10.04 -2.51 9.44
N SER A 588 9.63 -1.51 10.23
CA SER A 588 10.36 -0.24 10.29
C SER A 588 11.81 -0.48 10.76
N LEU A 589 12.76 0.37 10.35
CA LEU A 589 14.15 0.26 10.82
C LEU A 589 14.28 0.42 12.34
N THR A 590 13.26 1.04 12.96
CA THR A 590 13.09 1.23 14.40
C THR A 590 12.29 0.13 15.10
N ALA A 591 11.71 -0.84 14.37
CA ALA A 591 10.95 -1.97 14.93
C ALA A 591 11.88 -2.96 15.65
N ALA A 592 12.30 -2.57 16.85
CA ALA A 592 13.30 -3.25 17.67
C ALA A 592 12.73 -4.51 18.33
N GLN A 593 12.55 -5.55 17.50
CA GLN A 593 12.00 -6.88 17.81
C GLN A 593 10.47 -6.93 17.96
N PRO A 594 9.83 -8.09 17.66
CA PRO A 594 8.46 -8.32 18.11
C PRO A 594 8.39 -8.29 19.63
N SER A 595 7.29 -7.78 20.19
CA SER A 595 7.04 -7.80 21.63
C SER A 595 7.20 -9.20 22.20
N ALA A 596 7.75 -9.29 23.41
CA ALA A 596 7.79 -10.54 24.17
C ALA A 596 6.37 -11.09 24.38
N LEU A 597 6.26 -12.42 24.57
CA LEU A 597 5.03 -12.98 25.12
C LEU A 597 4.95 -12.61 26.60
N HIS A 598 3.86 -11.96 26.99
CA HIS A 598 3.59 -11.55 28.36
C HIS A 598 2.74 -12.61 29.06
N VAL A 599 3.06 -12.94 30.31
CA VAL A 599 2.21 -13.78 31.16
C VAL A 599 1.06 -12.93 31.71
N LEU A 600 -0.17 -13.31 31.37
CA LEU A 600 -1.39 -12.63 31.81
C LEU A 600 -1.92 -13.16 33.15
N GLU A 601 -1.93 -14.49 33.33
CA GLU A 601 -2.37 -15.14 34.57
C GLU A 601 -1.65 -16.48 34.76
N THR A 602 -1.52 -16.89 36.02
CA THR A 602 -0.99 -18.19 36.44
C THR A 602 -1.95 -18.86 37.41
N SER A 603 -2.16 -20.18 37.27
CA SER A 603 -3.10 -20.92 38.15
C SER A 603 -2.63 -20.97 39.61
N TRP A 604 -1.33 -20.78 39.84
CA TRP A 604 -0.76 -20.54 41.16
C TRP A 604 -0.53 -19.05 41.35
N LYS A 605 -1.24 -18.46 42.32
CA LYS A 605 -1.12 -17.04 42.68
C LYS A 605 0.12 -16.84 43.56
N ASN A 606 0.92 -15.85 43.21
CA ASN A 606 2.08 -15.43 44.00
C ASN A 606 1.66 -14.97 45.41
N ASP A 607 2.57 -15.10 46.37
CA ASP A 607 2.42 -14.73 47.79
C ASP A 607 1.22 -15.38 48.53
N TYR A 608 0.51 -16.32 47.89
CA TYR A 608 -0.64 -17.02 48.45
C TYR A 608 -0.23 -18.33 49.14
N ILE A 609 -0.96 -18.72 50.19
CA ILE A 609 -0.80 -20.00 50.88
C ILE A 609 -1.74 -21.03 50.22
N HIS A 610 -1.17 -21.91 49.40
CA HIS A 610 -1.89 -23.02 48.79
C HIS A 610 -1.85 -24.24 49.72
N HIS A 611 -2.98 -24.91 49.89
CA HIS A 611 -2.98 -26.17 50.61
C HIS A 611 -2.37 -27.29 49.75
N ARG A 612 -1.68 -28.24 50.39
CA ARG A 612 -1.10 -29.44 49.74
C ARG A 612 -2.04 -30.15 48.74
N GLU A 613 -3.35 -30.11 49.00
CA GLU A 613 -4.40 -30.74 48.20
C GLU A 613 -4.77 -29.98 46.92
N GLN A 614 -4.17 -28.80 46.67
CA GLN A 614 -4.35 -27.98 45.48
C GLN A 614 -3.19 -28.14 44.47
N LEU A 615 -2.16 -28.92 44.81
CA LEU A 615 -0.94 -29.14 44.03
C LEU A 615 -1.15 -30.14 42.87
N TYR A 616 -2.02 -29.81 41.92
CA TYR A 616 -2.26 -30.63 40.72
C TYR A 616 -1.37 -30.25 39.52
N GLY A 617 -0.82 -29.04 39.51
CA GLY A 617 0.10 -28.52 38.49
C GLY A 617 -0.10 -27.02 38.24
N LEU A 618 0.64 -26.50 37.26
CA LEU A 618 0.64 -25.08 36.89
C LEU A 618 0.08 -24.90 35.48
N ASP A 619 -0.83 -23.93 35.30
CA ASP A 619 -1.19 -23.37 33.99
C ASP A 619 -0.70 -21.92 33.93
N ILE A 620 -0.15 -21.52 32.78
CA ILE A 620 0.37 -20.17 32.48
C ILE A 620 -0.35 -19.66 31.23
N VAL A 621 -1.01 -18.50 31.31
CA VAL A 621 -1.80 -17.87 30.25
C VAL A 621 -1.01 -16.71 29.63
N PHE A 622 -1.02 -16.58 28.31
CA PHE A 622 -0.26 -15.59 27.55
C PHE A 622 -1.14 -14.62 26.74
N ASP A 623 -0.58 -13.46 26.39
CA ASP A 623 -1.19 -12.46 25.50
C ASP A 623 -1.12 -12.81 24.00
N GLY A 624 -0.34 -13.85 23.66
CA GLY A 624 -0.22 -14.41 22.33
C GLY A 624 0.00 -15.92 22.39
N LYS A 625 -0.24 -16.60 21.27
CA LYS A 625 -0.19 -18.05 21.18
C LYS A 625 1.26 -18.57 21.13
N PRO A 626 1.74 -19.35 22.13
CA PRO A 626 3.07 -19.97 22.07
C PRO A 626 3.22 -21.03 20.98
N ASP A 627 4.36 -21.04 20.27
CA ASP A 627 4.70 -22.11 19.32
C ASP A 627 5.04 -23.41 20.05
N ARG A 628 4.31 -24.47 19.68
CA ARG A 628 4.47 -25.82 20.18
C ARG A 628 5.87 -26.40 19.92
N ASN A 629 6.56 -25.96 18.88
CA ASN A 629 7.90 -26.47 18.54
C ASN A 629 8.99 -25.91 19.47
N SER A 630 8.79 -24.74 20.10
CA SER A 630 9.69 -24.18 21.12
C SER A 630 10.00 -25.17 22.25
N LEU A 631 8.99 -25.97 22.61
CA LEU A 631 8.99 -26.82 23.81
C LEU A 631 9.57 -28.22 23.58
N LEU A 632 9.94 -28.56 22.34
CA LEU A 632 10.48 -29.88 21.99
C LEU A 632 11.95 -30.09 22.42
N ASN A 633 12.68 -29.02 22.76
CA ASN A 633 14.11 -29.06 23.09
C ASN A 633 14.39 -28.71 24.56
N GLY A 634 13.91 -29.55 25.49
CA GLY A 634 14.42 -29.60 26.87
C GLY A 634 13.87 -28.55 27.85
N ILE A 635 12.77 -27.87 27.53
CA ILE A 635 12.12 -26.94 28.47
C ILE A 635 11.64 -27.71 29.71
N THR A 636 12.03 -27.23 30.88
CA THR A 636 11.86 -27.90 32.17
C THR A 636 11.31 -26.92 33.20
N VAL A 637 10.09 -27.16 33.70
CA VAL A 637 9.62 -26.50 34.92
C VAL A 637 10.40 -27.08 36.10
N ILE A 638 11.01 -26.20 36.89
CA ILE A 638 11.72 -26.52 38.13
C ILE A 638 10.91 -25.94 39.28
N VAL A 639 10.19 -26.80 40.02
CA VAL A 639 9.61 -26.44 41.31
C VAL A 639 10.66 -26.69 42.40
N THR A 640 11.13 -25.60 43.02
CA THR A 640 12.04 -25.60 44.18
C THR A 640 11.28 -25.31 45.47
N LEU A 641 11.22 -26.30 46.36
CA LEU A 641 10.93 -26.05 47.78
C LEU A 641 12.17 -25.40 48.41
N LEU A 642 11.99 -24.29 49.14
CA LEU A 642 13.07 -23.55 49.79
C LEU A 642 13.02 -23.81 51.31
N ASP A 643 13.75 -24.84 51.74
CA ASP A 643 13.90 -25.22 53.14
C ASP A 643 15.40 -25.33 53.47
N GLY A 644 15.94 -24.30 54.12
CA GLY A 644 17.39 -24.14 54.29
C GLY A 644 18.14 -24.01 52.96
N GLU A 645 19.24 -24.75 52.82
CA GLU A 645 20.07 -24.77 51.60
C GLU A 645 19.69 -25.87 50.59
N ILE A 646 18.68 -26.69 50.88
CA ILE A 646 18.35 -27.88 50.07
C ILE A 646 17.37 -27.50 48.95
N THR A 647 17.80 -27.69 47.70
CA THR A 647 16.95 -27.56 46.50
C THR A 647 16.51 -28.94 46.01
N HIS A 648 15.21 -29.20 46.06
CA HIS A 648 14.58 -30.30 45.32
C HIS A 648 14.08 -29.79 43.94
N THR A 649 14.04 -30.67 42.94
CA THR A 649 13.54 -30.37 41.58
C THR A 649 12.55 -31.44 41.14
N LEU A 650 11.37 -31.02 40.68
CA LEU A 650 10.33 -31.91 40.17
C LEU A 650 10.17 -31.79 38.65
N PRO A 651 10.49 -32.81 37.84
CA PRO A 651 10.12 -32.85 36.43
C PRO A 651 8.63 -33.17 36.25
N GLY A 652 8.07 -32.77 35.11
CA GLY A 652 6.69 -33.04 34.73
C GLY A 652 6.46 -32.80 33.24
N GLU A 653 5.31 -33.21 32.74
CA GLU A 653 4.92 -33.10 31.33
C GLU A 653 4.32 -31.72 31.04
N ILE A 654 4.61 -31.19 29.84
CA ILE A 654 4.12 -29.91 29.35
C ILE A 654 3.20 -30.14 28.14
N GLU A 655 2.03 -29.52 28.18
CA GLU A 655 1.04 -29.45 27.10
C GLU A 655 0.85 -27.98 26.68
N VAL A 656 0.62 -27.74 25.38
CA VAL A 656 0.26 -26.41 24.85
C VAL A 656 -1.19 -26.44 24.42
N MET A 657 -1.99 -25.55 25.02
CA MET A 657 -3.42 -25.40 24.79
C MET A 657 -3.72 -23.97 24.36
N ASP A 658 -3.51 -23.71 23.07
CA ASP A 658 -3.70 -22.39 22.46
C ASP A 658 -2.85 -21.31 23.17
N TYR A 659 -3.44 -20.34 23.85
CA TYR A 659 -2.76 -19.30 24.64
C TYR A 659 -2.20 -19.77 26.00
N ILE A 660 -2.28 -21.06 26.31
CA ILE A 660 -1.95 -21.60 27.65
C ILE A 660 -0.84 -22.66 27.56
N ILE A 661 0.19 -22.52 28.39
CA ILE A 661 1.12 -23.62 28.71
C ILE A 661 0.66 -24.30 29.99
N ARG A 662 0.46 -25.61 29.93
CA ARG A 662 -0.03 -26.47 31.00
C ARG A 662 1.04 -27.45 31.43
N TRP A 663 1.42 -27.44 32.70
CA TRP A 663 2.41 -28.35 33.28
C TRP A 663 1.82 -29.25 34.37
N ARG A 664 2.12 -30.55 34.33
CA ARG A 664 1.57 -31.56 35.26
C ARG A 664 2.64 -32.56 35.70
N PHE A 665 2.53 -33.06 36.93
CA PHE A 665 3.49 -34.02 37.50
C PHE A 665 3.45 -35.37 36.77
N GLN A 666 4.62 -35.92 36.43
CA GLN A 666 4.74 -37.18 35.67
C GLN A 666 4.27 -38.45 36.41
N LYS A 667 4.00 -38.37 37.70
CA LYS A 667 3.46 -39.47 38.52
C LYS A 667 2.51 -38.93 39.59
N PRO A 668 1.45 -39.68 39.97
CA PRO A 668 0.59 -39.30 41.09
C PRO A 668 1.40 -39.22 42.39
N LEU A 669 1.17 -38.17 43.16
CA LEU A 669 1.99 -37.75 44.31
C LEU A 669 2.05 -38.76 45.48
N GLY A 670 1.24 -39.82 45.47
CA GLY A 670 1.10 -40.80 46.55
C GLY A 670 2.16 -41.91 46.64
N THR A 671 3.23 -41.90 45.84
CA THR A 671 4.31 -42.91 45.95
C THR A 671 5.39 -42.45 46.93
N ARG A 672 5.55 -43.18 48.06
CA ARG A 672 6.41 -42.90 49.25
C ARG A 672 7.92 -42.63 49.03
N ASN A 673 8.41 -42.55 47.79
CA ASN A 673 9.81 -42.30 47.43
C ASN A 673 10.01 -41.01 46.61
N ASN A 674 9.12 -40.02 46.75
CA ASN A 674 9.43 -38.65 46.33
C ASN A 674 9.85 -37.83 47.56
N ASP A 675 11.13 -37.50 47.67
CA ASP A 675 11.66 -36.83 48.87
C ASP A 675 11.11 -35.42 49.05
N PHE A 676 10.73 -34.71 47.96
CA PHE A 676 10.00 -33.44 48.03
C PHE A 676 8.71 -33.54 48.87
N ILE A 677 8.01 -34.67 48.78
CA ILE A 677 6.78 -34.90 49.54
C ILE A 677 7.09 -35.26 50.99
N LYS A 678 8.19 -35.97 51.27
CA LYS A 678 8.64 -36.18 52.66
C LYS A 678 8.98 -34.85 53.34
N THR A 679 9.68 -33.95 52.66
CA THR A 679 9.99 -32.61 53.18
C THR A 679 8.74 -31.75 53.41
N LEU A 680 7.59 -32.10 52.82
CA LEU A 680 6.27 -31.52 53.13
C LEU A 680 5.45 -32.31 54.17
N GLU A 681 5.72 -33.61 54.36
CA GLU A 681 5.13 -34.45 55.41
C GLU A 681 5.83 -34.28 56.78
N GLU A 682 7.09 -33.80 56.79
CA GLU A 682 7.81 -33.41 58.00
C GLU A 682 7.18 -32.16 58.63
N THR A 683 6.45 -32.38 59.73
CA THR A 683 5.55 -31.41 60.36
C THR A 683 6.25 -30.12 60.82
N SER A 684 6.03 -29.03 60.09
CA SER A 684 6.34 -27.66 60.51
C SER A 684 5.05 -26.84 60.68
N ASP A 685 4.89 -26.16 61.82
CA ASP A 685 3.73 -25.28 62.10
C ASP A 685 3.67 -24.00 61.22
N HIS A 686 4.55 -23.89 60.22
CA HIS A 686 4.72 -22.71 59.37
C HIS A 686 4.71 -23.12 57.89
N PRO A 687 4.08 -22.32 57.01
CA PRO A 687 4.00 -22.63 55.58
C PRO A 687 5.38 -22.46 54.91
N LYS A 688 5.74 -23.41 54.03
CA LYS A 688 7.06 -23.43 53.37
C LYS A 688 7.03 -22.66 52.05
N LEU A 689 8.08 -21.90 51.76
CA LEU A 689 8.20 -21.12 50.53
C LEU A 689 8.58 -22.02 49.36
N VAL A 690 7.94 -21.80 48.21
CA VAL A 690 8.22 -22.47 46.94
C VAL A 690 8.49 -21.43 45.86
N ARG A 691 9.59 -21.61 45.15
CA ARG A 691 9.87 -20.94 43.87
C ARG A 691 9.59 -21.91 42.73
N VAL A 692 8.95 -21.43 41.68
CA VAL A 692 8.84 -22.12 40.39
C VAL A 692 9.66 -21.34 39.37
N THR A 693 10.54 -22.02 38.65
CA THR A 693 11.31 -21.46 37.53
C THR A 693 11.03 -22.29 36.28
N LEU A 694 10.43 -21.69 35.24
CA LEU A 694 10.31 -22.34 33.92
C LEU A 694 11.62 -22.12 33.16
N LYS A 695 12.53 -23.09 33.23
CA LYS A 695 13.81 -23.04 32.51
C LYS A 695 13.65 -23.58 31.09
N GLY A 696 13.87 -22.75 30.09
CA GLY A 696 13.69 -23.16 28.70
C GLY A 696 14.24 -22.19 27.68
N HIS A 697 14.73 -22.71 26.56
CA HIS A 697 15.27 -21.89 25.47
C HIS A 697 14.14 -21.27 24.64
N ALA A 698 13.58 -20.17 25.17
CA ALA A 698 12.73 -19.18 24.50
C ALA A 698 11.46 -19.71 23.79
N ILE A 699 10.31 -19.26 24.27
CA ILE A 699 8.99 -19.61 23.74
C ILE A 699 8.60 -18.58 22.68
N TRP A 700 8.44 -19.01 21.43
CA TRP A 700 8.07 -18.11 20.32
C TRP A 700 6.57 -17.83 20.31
N ARG A 701 6.16 -16.72 19.71
CA ARG A 701 4.77 -16.47 19.30
C ARG A 701 4.49 -17.16 17.95
N ILE A 702 3.28 -17.68 17.77
CA ILE A 702 2.73 -18.02 16.45
C ILE A 702 2.20 -16.73 15.82
N ASP A 703 2.82 -16.30 14.73
CA ASP A 703 2.41 -15.13 13.97
C ASP A 703 1.29 -15.50 12.98
N ASP A 704 0.04 -15.44 13.44
CA ASP A 704 -1.19 -15.80 12.69
C ASP A 704 -1.44 -14.96 11.42
N CYS A 705 -0.58 -13.98 11.09
CA CYS A 705 -0.60 -13.21 9.84
C CYS A 705 0.52 -13.60 8.84
N SER A 706 1.43 -14.51 9.19
CA SER A 706 2.63 -14.83 8.39
C SER A 706 2.50 -16.10 7.54
N HIS A 707 1.52 -16.17 6.63
CA HIS A 707 1.32 -17.31 5.72
C HIS A 707 2.36 -17.41 4.56
N HIS A 708 3.66 -17.33 4.88
CA HIS A 708 4.79 -17.59 3.96
C HIS A 708 5.84 -18.54 4.57
N ILE A 709 5.39 -19.60 5.25
CA ILE A 709 6.25 -20.68 5.77
C ILE A 709 6.38 -21.79 4.73
N GLU A 710 7.36 -21.65 3.83
CA GLU A 710 8.07 -22.81 3.21
C GLU A 710 9.45 -22.46 2.59
N ARG A 711 9.90 -21.19 2.64
CA ARG A 711 11.20 -20.75 2.07
C ARG A 711 12.18 -20.08 3.04
N LEU A 712 11.99 -20.21 4.35
CA LEU A 712 12.87 -19.64 5.38
C LEU A 712 13.72 -20.64 6.17
N HIS A 713 13.99 -21.83 5.60
CA HIS A 713 15.01 -22.76 6.11
C HIS A 713 16.47 -22.26 5.84
N SER A 714 16.81 -21.08 6.34
CA SER A 714 18.21 -20.60 6.41
C SER A 714 18.46 -19.41 7.35
N GLN A 715 17.45 -18.60 7.73
CA GLN A 715 17.65 -17.49 8.66
C GLN A 715 17.72 -17.96 10.13
N GLN A 716 18.89 -18.49 10.51
CA GLN A 716 19.34 -18.46 11.89
C GLN A 716 19.47 -17.00 12.33
N GLY A 717 18.65 -16.50 13.26
CA GLY A 717 18.89 -15.16 13.82
C GLY A 717 17.73 -14.39 14.45
N ARG A 718 16.45 -14.84 14.36
CA ARG A 718 15.35 -14.19 15.07
C ARG A 718 14.73 -15.14 16.09
N ARG A 719 14.69 -14.68 17.34
CA ARG A 719 14.30 -15.40 18.55
C ARG A 719 13.52 -14.42 19.42
N THR A 720 12.22 -14.65 19.59
CA THR A 720 11.35 -13.87 20.49
C THR A 720 11.47 -14.44 21.91
N TYR A 721 11.47 -13.60 22.94
CA TYR A 721 11.64 -14.04 24.32
C TYR A 721 10.34 -13.97 25.11
N LEU A 722 10.29 -14.67 26.23
CA LEU A 722 9.26 -14.54 27.26
C LEU A 722 9.70 -13.45 28.25
N ASP A 723 8.83 -12.51 28.61
CA ASP A 723 9.10 -11.57 29.70
C ASP A 723 8.66 -12.20 31.03
N GLY A 724 9.62 -12.45 31.92
CA GLY A 724 9.47 -13.33 33.10
C GLY A 724 8.73 -12.72 34.29
N GLN A 725 7.93 -11.67 34.07
CA GLN A 725 7.40 -10.82 35.13
C GLN A 725 5.99 -11.22 35.60
N THR A 726 5.95 -12.00 36.69
CA THR A 726 4.81 -11.97 37.63
C THR A 726 5.32 -11.59 39.02
N PHE A 727 4.92 -10.41 39.52
CA PHE A 727 5.51 -9.74 40.68
C PHE A 727 5.28 -10.43 42.04
N GLY A 728 6.16 -10.13 43.02
CA GLY A 728 6.00 -10.52 44.43
C GLY A 728 7.07 -9.93 45.37
N MET A 729 6.82 -8.71 45.91
CA MET A 729 7.17 -8.19 47.27
C MET A 729 6.95 -6.64 47.38
N PRO A 730 6.83 -6.00 48.59
CA PRO A 730 6.20 -4.65 48.71
C PRO A 730 6.92 -3.51 49.52
N GLY A 731 7.00 -2.22 49.06
CA GLY A 731 7.30 -1.02 49.93
C GLY A 731 7.78 0.36 49.35
N VAL A 732 7.47 1.53 50.02
CA VAL A 732 7.87 2.99 49.76
C VAL A 732 7.28 3.61 48.45
N PRO A 733 7.01 4.91 48.09
CA PRO A 733 6.25 5.33 46.85
C PRO A 733 6.94 5.99 45.61
N THR A 734 6.45 5.72 44.38
CA THR A 734 6.84 6.34 43.07
C THR A 734 5.66 6.64 42.12
N TYR A 735 5.87 7.63 41.23
CA TYR A 735 5.00 8.01 40.11
C TYR A 735 5.79 7.93 38.79
N LEU A 736 5.14 7.50 37.71
CA LEU A 736 5.55 7.79 36.32
C LEU A 736 4.32 8.29 35.54
N PRO A 737 4.50 9.20 34.55
CA PRO A 737 3.38 9.91 33.96
C PRO A 737 2.64 9.07 32.91
N ILE A 738 1.31 9.02 33.03
CA ILE A 738 0.45 8.86 31.85
C ILE A 738 0.66 10.12 30.99
N ASP A 739 0.93 9.94 29.69
CA ASP A 739 1.29 11.08 28.84
C ASP A 739 0.07 11.99 28.55
N VAL A 740 -0.07 13.01 29.39
CA VAL A 740 -1.12 14.05 29.34
C VAL A 740 -1.17 14.75 27.97
N LYS A 741 -0.07 14.70 27.21
CA LYS A 741 0.01 15.23 25.84
C LYS A 741 -1.01 14.58 24.91
N ILE A 742 -1.25 13.27 25.02
CA ILE A 742 -2.25 12.54 24.21
C ILE A 742 -3.67 13.06 24.50
N LEU A 743 -4.01 13.26 25.78
CA LEU A 743 -5.31 13.80 26.20
C LEU A 743 -5.49 15.26 25.75
N SER A 744 -4.41 16.06 25.75
CA SER A 744 -4.44 17.45 25.25
C SER A 744 -4.69 17.54 23.74
N MET A 745 -4.20 16.57 22.96
CA MET A 745 -4.45 16.49 21.51
C MET A 745 -5.90 16.10 21.15
N SER A 746 -6.67 15.60 22.13
CA SER A 746 -8.08 15.22 21.96
C SER A 746 -9.08 16.33 22.36
N GLY A 747 -8.61 17.57 22.62
CA GLY A 747 -9.46 18.76 22.74
C GLY A 747 -10.29 18.92 24.03
N TYR A 748 -10.06 18.10 25.06
CA TYR A 748 -10.78 18.23 26.34
C TYR A 748 -10.14 19.31 27.24
N PRO A 749 -10.89 20.34 27.68
CA PRO A 749 -10.37 21.34 28.59
C PRO A 749 -10.31 20.79 30.04
N PRO A 750 -9.20 20.97 30.76
CA PRO A 750 -9.14 20.66 32.19
C PRO A 750 -9.82 21.77 32.99
N THR A 751 -10.81 21.43 33.82
CA THR A 751 -11.36 22.32 34.85
C THR A 751 -11.21 21.70 36.26
N PRO A 752 -10.81 22.49 37.28
CA PRO A 752 -10.43 21.99 38.61
C PRO A 752 -11.57 22.08 39.64
N SER A 753 -11.22 21.94 40.94
CA SER A 753 -12.04 22.00 42.17
C SER A 753 -12.92 20.76 42.47
N GLU A 754 -13.03 20.27 43.71
CA GLU A 754 -12.31 20.55 44.98
C GLU A 754 -12.27 19.26 45.88
N PRO A 755 -11.54 19.21 47.02
CA PRO A 755 -11.18 17.97 47.73
C PRO A 755 -11.81 17.80 49.14
N LEU A 756 -11.17 16.98 50.01
CA LEU A 756 -11.50 16.63 51.41
C LEU A 756 -12.66 15.62 51.58
N GLU A 757 -12.66 14.69 52.56
CA GLU A 757 -11.62 14.22 53.49
C GLU A 757 -11.99 12.82 54.07
N THR A 758 -10.99 12.01 54.49
CA THR A 758 -10.80 11.43 55.86
C THR A 758 -9.91 10.15 55.82
N THR A 759 -8.86 10.13 56.66
CA THR A 759 -8.21 8.96 57.34
C THR A 759 -7.88 7.67 56.54
N GLU A 760 -6.67 7.09 56.53
CA GLU A 760 -5.39 7.36 57.22
C GLU A 760 -4.19 6.74 56.41
N PRO A 761 -2.90 6.91 56.78
CA PRO A 761 -1.76 6.85 55.83
C PRO A 761 -0.90 5.56 55.78
N SER A 762 -0.28 5.26 54.61
CA SER A 762 1.12 4.79 54.42
C SER A 762 1.51 4.58 52.92
N TYR A 763 2.78 4.28 52.59
CA TYR A 763 3.45 4.55 51.28
C TYR A 763 4.08 3.30 50.54
N ARG A 764 3.84 3.04 49.21
CA ARG A 764 4.39 1.97 48.25
C ARG A 764 4.40 2.49 46.75
N ILE A 765 5.24 2.37 45.66
CA ILE A 765 6.47 1.73 44.99
C ILE A 765 6.39 0.20 44.78
N PRO A 766 6.43 -0.22 43.50
CA PRO A 766 7.22 -1.35 42.99
C PRO A 766 8.75 -1.07 42.97
N ILE A 767 9.51 -1.48 44.01
CA ILE A 767 10.99 -1.38 43.95
C ILE A 767 11.48 -2.35 42.89
N ASP A 768 12.27 -1.88 41.92
CA ASP A 768 12.88 -2.74 40.90
C ASP A 768 13.81 -3.78 41.53
N LEU A 769 13.49 -5.06 41.30
CA LEU A 769 14.43 -6.15 41.52
C LEU A 769 15.29 -6.33 40.27
N HIS A 770 16.50 -5.78 40.30
CA HIS A 770 17.55 -6.12 39.33
C HIS A 770 17.98 -7.58 39.50
N PHE A 771 17.32 -8.50 38.79
CA PHE A 771 17.79 -9.87 38.64
C PHE A 771 19.01 -9.91 37.70
N PRO A 772 20.06 -10.70 38.02
CA PRO A 772 21.27 -10.75 37.21
C PRO A 772 21.03 -11.55 35.92
N SER A 773 21.09 -10.90 34.77
CA SER A 773 21.15 -11.60 33.49
C SER A 773 22.45 -12.40 33.39
N GLY A 774 22.34 -13.69 33.08
CA GLY A 774 23.48 -14.59 32.99
C GLY A 774 24.42 -14.21 31.84
N ALA A 775 25.54 -13.55 32.17
CA ALA A 775 26.62 -13.21 31.24
C ALA A 775 26.24 -12.33 30.03
N GLY A 776 25.14 -11.57 30.09
CA GLY A 776 24.85 -10.47 29.16
C GLY A 776 24.14 -10.86 27.85
N GLU A 777 23.82 -12.13 27.60
CA GLU A 777 22.81 -12.49 26.61
C GLU A 777 21.40 -12.43 27.20
N ARG A 778 20.39 -12.17 26.35
CA ARG A 778 18.97 -12.17 26.76
C ARG A 778 18.49 -13.61 26.96
N ALA A 779 18.44 -14.05 28.20
CA ALA A 779 17.65 -15.20 28.64
C ALA A 779 16.84 -14.78 29.87
N SER A 780 15.54 -15.06 29.83
CA SER A 780 14.54 -14.76 30.86
C SER A 780 13.79 -16.07 31.12
N ASP A 781 14.00 -16.65 32.30
CA ASP A 781 13.16 -17.73 32.81
C ASP A 781 11.94 -17.08 33.50
N PHE A 782 10.74 -17.65 33.34
CA PHE A 782 9.59 -17.23 34.16
C PHE A 782 9.82 -17.69 35.61
N GLU A 783 9.69 -16.78 36.58
CA GLU A 783 9.70 -17.10 38.01
C GLU A 783 8.41 -16.71 38.73
N SER A 784 7.96 -17.58 39.65
CA SER A 784 6.78 -17.41 40.49
C SER A 784 7.06 -17.95 41.91
N TRP A 785 6.43 -17.34 42.92
CA TRP A 785 6.77 -17.54 44.33
C TRP A 785 5.51 -17.63 45.18
N PHE A 786 5.29 -18.76 45.87
CA PHE A 786 4.11 -18.99 46.70
C PHE A 786 4.42 -19.87 47.92
N TYR A 787 3.47 -20.03 48.82
CA TYR A 787 3.62 -20.80 50.06
C TYR A 787 2.77 -22.08 50.04
N ILE A 788 3.26 -23.16 50.65
CA ILE A 788 2.51 -24.42 50.84
C ILE A 788 2.26 -24.68 52.33
N GLN A 789 1.04 -25.14 52.66
CA GLN A 789 0.65 -25.63 53.99
C GLN A 789 -0.17 -26.94 53.92
#